data_AF-A0A368XB53-F1
#
_entry.id   AF-A0A368XB53-F1
#
_cell.length_a   1.000
_cell.length_b   1.000
_cell.length_c   1.000
_cell.angle_alpha   90.00
_cell.angle_beta   90.00
_cell.angle_gamma   90.00
#
_symmetry.space_group_name_H-M   'P 1'
#
loop_
_entity.id
_entity.type
_entity.pdbx_description
1 polymer ?
#
loop_
_entity_poly.entity_id
_entity_poly.type
_entity_poly.pdbx_seq_one_letter_code
_entity_poly.pdbx_strand_id
1 'polypeptide(L)'
;MQETWGREAAGGSFPQCGPWQPVALRSFWMGGFEGADHLDPQNRPLDMARAHGHLAHLEEDYARAAAAGLRTVRESIGWRLSEPRPGVFDLARPLQMARCARRHGLQILWTVMHYGTPPDVDLRDDALIDRFAAFAAAVARALGGQGEEPPVYTLVNEISFLAWAAAHTNMLGGYRGGDAREPGGGASGYEIKRRLVRATLAATEAVRRIDPQARFLQIEPLVHVVAPHGRPELAPQAALVAGYQWQAWDLLSGRAEPGLGGGPEMLDLLGANHYHSGQWEVETEQRLWWHARDPRRRGLDALLHDAWQRYGRPLLVTETSHVGAGRAAWLSDVACQALHARTAGVPLLGLCLYPLVDRPDWNDARAWHHSGLWDVAQPPQAHQPFERLLHRPYARALALWQQRLPAPAAVPGRPTLAVFSHRPWDLLQHRTLHLMTELAADHRILFIDPPVHAEGPARLLCSCPWPGVQVLQPLVPGSTGSFDGAPPHAMAALLARTLGPDALAWACTPLALPLLRALRLRPAVYDCAEGPPLGAAAPRWRLLQARLLREAALVCAAGPALARALAPHGRRVDHLFQAVDAAHFAPAAVAPGASEAQEAARLLGGLSGPRIGHVGRIGTHVDLALLAAIADARPHWQIVLIGPVALADGTPLPQRPNLHWLGAQPYSLLPALLARLDVGLLAWRRDAHTVLAHPPQLLEFLAAGKPLVSVPLPDVQALYAGMVDTAEDAAGFVRACEAALQRSGACEPHARARIQAMLAGCSWEGRAQAVRALLRGLPATRTPQPAADLA
;
A
#
# COMPACT_ATOMS: atom_id res chain seq x y z
N MET A 1 1.36 25.46 -31.78
CA MET A 1 1.16 24.73 -30.50
C MET A 1 2.46 24.21 -29.89
N GLN A 2 3.54 23.93 -30.65
CA GLN A 2 4.87 23.63 -30.08
C GLN A 2 5.63 24.87 -29.54
N GLU A 3 5.39 26.07 -30.09
CA GLU A 3 6.17 27.27 -29.74
C GLU A 3 5.83 27.90 -28.37
N THR A 4 4.64 27.67 -27.82
CA THR A 4 4.25 28.19 -26.50
C THR A 4 4.80 27.34 -25.34
N TRP A 5 5.03 26.05 -25.56
CA TRP A 5 5.53 25.13 -24.52
C TRP A 5 7.06 25.05 -24.45
N GLY A 6 7.78 25.59 -25.45
CA GLY A 6 9.25 25.63 -25.48
C GLY A 6 9.90 26.79 -24.69
N ARG A 7 9.12 27.72 -24.13
CA ARG A 7 9.66 28.92 -23.45
C ARG A 7 9.80 28.82 -21.93
N GLU A 8 9.31 27.76 -21.28
CA GLU A 8 9.39 27.65 -19.80
C GLU A 8 10.78 27.26 -19.24
N ALA A 9 11.78 27.02 -20.09
CA ALA A 9 13.18 26.85 -19.66
C ALA A 9 13.92 28.18 -19.37
N ALA A 10 13.30 29.33 -19.62
CA ALA A 10 13.92 30.64 -19.43
C ALA A 10 13.19 31.48 -18.38
N GLY A 11 13.53 31.28 -17.09
CA GLY A 11 13.70 32.32 -16.05
C GLY A 11 12.68 33.47 -15.92
N GLY A 12 11.43 33.34 -16.35
CA GLY A 12 10.40 34.36 -16.15
C GLY A 12 9.79 34.25 -14.76
N SER A 13 10.11 35.18 -13.86
CA SER A 13 9.45 35.33 -12.57
C SER A 13 7.99 35.74 -12.78
N PHE A 14 7.06 34.81 -12.64
CA PHE A 14 5.64 35.11 -12.49
C PHE A 14 5.39 35.76 -11.12
N PRO A 15 4.37 36.61 -10.96
CA PRO A 15 4.06 37.23 -9.68
C PRO A 15 3.89 36.15 -8.62
N GLN A 16 4.62 36.30 -7.51
CA GLN A 16 4.46 35.44 -6.34
C GLN A 16 2.97 35.46 -5.93
N CYS A 17 2.36 34.27 -5.82
CA CYS A 17 1.01 34.18 -5.28
C CYS A 17 0.99 34.87 -3.90
N GLY A 18 0.05 35.81 -3.72
CA GLY A 18 -0.17 36.42 -2.41
C GLY A 18 -0.53 35.36 -1.35
N PRO A 19 -0.43 35.70 -0.05
CA PRO A 19 -0.72 34.76 1.04
C PRO A 19 -2.12 34.15 0.85
N TRP A 20 -2.20 32.81 0.89
CA TRP A 20 -3.50 32.11 0.83
C TRP A 20 -4.21 32.18 2.18
N GLN A 21 -5.54 32.20 2.15
CA GLN A 21 -6.32 32.16 3.38
C GLN A 21 -6.35 30.73 3.96
N PRO A 22 -6.24 30.56 5.29
CA PRO A 22 -6.40 29.26 5.92
C PRO A 22 -7.79 28.68 5.62
N VAL A 23 -7.85 27.41 5.25
CA VAL A 23 -9.11 26.65 5.16
C VAL A 23 -9.20 25.74 6.36
N ALA A 24 -10.31 25.86 7.11
CA ALA A 24 -10.58 25.01 8.26
C ALA A 24 -11.15 23.66 7.79
N LEU A 25 -10.38 22.59 7.97
CA LEU A 25 -10.85 21.21 7.83
C LEU A 25 -10.99 20.58 9.23
N ARG A 26 -12.11 19.92 9.51
CA ARG A 26 -12.36 19.27 10.81
C ARG A 26 -11.44 18.08 11.08
N SER A 27 -10.90 17.44 10.05
CA SER A 27 -9.85 16.43 10.20
C SER A 27 -8.91 16.39 8.99
N PHE A 28 -7.64 16.08 9.24
CA PHE A 28 -6.66 15.83 8.17
C PHE A 28 -7.02 14.56 7.38
N TRP A 29 -7.39 13.49 8.08
CA TRP A 29 -7.88 12.25 7.48
C TRP A 29 -9.34 12.41 7.10
N MET A 30 -9.66 12.15 5.85
CA MET A 30 -11.00 12.29 5.29
C MET A 30 -11.50 10.95 4.74
N GLY A 31 -12.81 10.79 4.65
CA GLY A 31 -13.44 9.71 3.90
C GLY A 31 -14.30 10.27 2.78
N GLY A 32 -14.25 9.71 1.58
CA GLY A 32 -15.13 10.13 0.50
C GLY A 32 -16.02 9.00 0.04
N PHE A 33 -17.25 9.34 -0.35
CA PHE A 33 -18.21 8.36 -0.85
C PHE A 33 -18.28 8.43 -2.37
N GLU A 34 -18.34 7.26 -3.01
CA GLU A 34 -18.48 7.23 -4.47
C GLU A 34 -19.79 7.86 -4.89
N GLY A 35 -19.69 8.86 -5.77
CA GLY A 35 -20.80 9.70 -6.16
C GLY A 35 -20.88 9.99 -7.66
N ALA A 36 -20.09 9.30 -8.49
CA ALA A 36 -20.22 9.39 -9.94
C ALA A 36 -21.66 9.12 -10.41
N ASP A 37 -22.15 9.95 -11.33
CA ASP A 37 -23.53 9.92 -11.79
C ASP A 37 -23.68 10.00 -13.32
N HIS A 38 -22.61 9.78 -14.08
CA HIS A 38 -22.65 9.76 -15.55
C HIS A 38 -23.51 8.62 -16.11
N LEU A 39 -23.75 8.66 -17.42
CA LEU A 39 -24.28 7.52 -18.16
C LEU A 39 -23.14 6.56 -18.45
N ASP A 40 -23.35 5.26 -18.24
CA ASP A 40 -22.36 4.23 -18.57
C ASP A 40 -22.22 4.02 -20.10
N PRO A 41 -21.33 3.14 -20.59
CA PRO A 41 -21.14 2.88 -22.02
C PRO A 41 -22.40 2.38 -22.75
N GLN A 42 -23.39 1.85 -22.02
CA GLN A 42 -24.69 1.40 -22.53
C GLN A 42 -25.78 2.47 -22.38
N ASN A 43 -25.42 3.71 -22.01
CA ASN A 43 -26.31 4.83 -21.73
C ASN A 43 -27.25 4.60 -20.53
N ARG A 44 -26.89 3.70 -19.61
CA ARG A 44 -27.65 3.51 -18.37
C ARG A 44 -27.20 4.55 -17.34
N PRO A 45 -28.13 5.23 -16.65
CA PRO A 45 -27.78 6.24 -15.68
C PRO A 45 -27.22 5.62 -14.38
N LEU A 46 -26.06 6.10 -13.93
CA LEU A 46 -25.45 5.68 -12.67
C LEU A 46 -25.92 6.53 -11.48
N ASP A 47 -26.17 5.91 -10.33
CA ASP A 47 -26.31 6.59 -9.03
C ASP A 47 -25.49 5.80 -8.01
N MET A 48 -24.18 6.04 -8.00
CA MET A 48 -23.26 5.17 -7.25
C MET A 48 -23.54 5.19 -5.75
N ALA A 49 -23.88 6.33 -5.18
CA ALA A 49 -24.27 6.46 -3.76
C ALA A 49 -25.46 5.58 -3.39
N ARG A 50 -26.39 5.35 -4.33
CA ARG A 50 -27.49 4.39 -4.16
C ARG A 50 -27.05 2.96 -4.41
N ALA A 51 -26.20 2.73 -5.42
CA ALA A 51 -25.75 1.40 -5.82
C ALA A 51 -24.98 0.65 -4.72
N HIS A 52 -24.20 1.35 -3.90
CA HIS A 52 -23.52 0.77 -2.72
C HIS A 52 -24.32 0.89 -1.40
N GLY A 53 -25.55 1.39 -1.49
CA GLY A 53 -26.47 1.47 -0.37
C GLY A 53 -26.18 2.59 0.62
N HIS A 54 -25.24 3.50 0.34
CA HIS A 54 -24.92 4.60 1.25
C HIS A 54 -26.11 5.52 1.53
N LEU A 55 -26.94 5.84 0.54
CA LEU A 55 -28.13 6.66 0.78
C LEU A 55 -29.11 6.01 1.76
N ALA A 56 -29.21 4.68 1.76
CA ALA A 56 -30.08 3.93 2.66
C ALA A 56 -29.48 3.80 4.08
N HIS A 57 -28.16 3.91 4.20
CA HIS A 57 -27.39 3.78 5.45
C HIS A 57 -26.64 5.07 5.82
N LEU A 58 -27.17 6.22 5.41
CA LEU A 58 -26.48 7.51 5.49
C LEU A 58 -26.10 7.87 6.94
N GLU A 59 -27.03 7.64 7.87
CA GLU A 59 -26.82 7.84 9.30
C GLU A 59 -25.73 6.92 9.84
N GLU A 60 -25.80 5.62 9.55
CA GLU A 60 -24.84 4.65 10.05
C GLU A 60 -23.45 4.85 9.46
N ASP A 61 -23.35 5.17 8.17
CA ASP A 61 -22.07 5.41 7.50
C ASP A 61 -21.39 6.70 8.01
N TYR A 62 -22.16 7.75 8.30
CA TYR A 62 -21.64 8.97 8.93
C TYR A 62 -21.22 8.74 10.38
N ALA A 63 -22.01 7.98 11.14
CA ALA A 63 -21.64 7.56 12.49
C ALA A 63 -20.34 6.72 12.47
N ARG A 64 -20.18 5.82 11.50
CA ARG A 64 -18.95 5.02 11.32
C ARG A 64 -17.75 5.88 10.96
N ALA A 65 -17.90 6.84 10.04
CA ALA A 65 -16.83 7.80 9.71
C ALA A 65 -16.40 8.58 10.95
N ALA A 66 -17.36 9.09 11.73
CA ALA A 66 -17.09 9.78 12.98
C ALA A 66 -16.42 8.87 14.02
N ALA A 67 -16.87 7.63 14.19
CA ALA A 67 -16.25 6.66 15.10
C ALA A 67 -14.80 6.32 14.69
N ALA A 68 -14.50 6.33 13.38
CA ALA A 68 -13.16 6.13 12.84
C ALA A 68 -12.27 7.39 12.85
N GLY A 69 -12.71 8.50 13.48
CA GLY A 69 -11.93 9.74 13.57
C GLY A 69 -11.91 10.59 12.29
N LEU A 70 -12.75 10.27 11.30
CA LEU A 70 -12.90 11.05 10.08
C LEU A 70 -14.01 12.09 10.31
N ARG A 71 -13.66 13.36 10.47
CA ARG A 71 -14.60 14.48 10.70
C ARG A 71 -14.86 15.33 9.46
N THR A 72 -14.05 15.18 8.43
CA THR A 72 -14.28 15.77 7.11
C THR A 72 -14.53 14.65 6.11
N VAL A 73 -15.61 14.76 5.33
CA VAL A 73 -15.99 13.79 4.30
C VAL A 73 -16.20 14.46 2.95
N ARG A 74 -16.04 13.70 1.86
CA ARG A 74 -16.35 14.17 0.51
C ARG A 74 -17.61 13.51 -0.03
N GLU A 75 -18.53 14.33 -0.52
CA GLU A 75 -19.83 13.90 -1.07
C GLU A 75 -20.09 14.52 -2.43
N SER A 76 -20.84 13.81 -3.26
CA SER A 76 -21.29 14.34 -4.55
C SER A 76 -22.77 14.72 -4.49
N ILE A 77 -23.07 15.93 -4.95
CA ILE A 77 -24.43 16.42 -5.15
C ILE A 77 -25.05 15.71 -6.37
N GLY A 78 -24.29 15.65 -7.47
CA GLY A 78 -24.72 15.07 -8.73
C GLY A 78 -25.64 16.02 -9.48
N TRP A 79 -25.11 16.72 -10.49
CA TRP A 79 -25.89 17.70 -11.27
C TRP A 79 -27.03 17.02 -12.02
N ARG A 80 -26.76 15.91 -12.72
CA ARG A 80 -27.80 15.14 -13.42
C ARG A 80 -28.91 14.68 -12.46
N LEU A 81 -28.52 14.23 -11.28
CA LEU A 81 -29.46 13.72 -10.26
C LEU A 81 -30.30 14.83 -9.61
N SER A 82 -29.82 16.07 -9.64
CA SER A 82 -30.44 17.22 -8.97
C SER A 82 -31.21 18.14 -9.92
N GLU A 83 -31.28 17.81 -11.22
CA GLU A 83 -32.03 18.59 -12.22
C GLU A 83 -33.02 17.67 -12.98
N PRO A 84 -34.16 17.30 -12.36
CA PRO A 84 -35.13 16.40 -12.99
C PRO A 84 -35.79 16.98 -14.24
N ARG A 85 -35.81 18.31 -14.37
CA ARG A 85 -36.32 19.05 -15.53
C ARG A 85 -35.43 20.27 -15.78
N PRO A 86 -35.28 20.72 -17.03
CA PRO A 86 -34.52 21.93 -17.32
C PRO A 86 -35.15 23.18 -16.67
N GLY A 87 -34.49 24.16 -16.03
CA GLY A 87 -33.55 24.08 -14.91
C GLY A 87 -34.32 24.25 -13.61
N VAL A 88 -34.98 23.17 -13.23
CA VAL A 88 -35.68 22.99 -11.97
C VAL A 88 -34.76 22.13 -11.11
N PHE A 89 -34.22 22.72 -10.05
CA PHE A 89 -33.24 22.05 -9.20
C PHE A 89 -33.89 21.43 -7.96
N ASP A 90 -33.71 20.11 -7.78
CA ASP A 90 -34.07 19.39 -6.56
C ASP A 90 -32.83 19.16 -5.69
N LEU A 91 -32.77 19.86 -4.56
CA LEU A 91 -31.66 19.81 -3.61
C LEU A 91 -32.05 19.10 -2.31
N ALA A 92 -33.13 18.30 -2.29
CA ALA A 92 -33.56 17.57 -1.10
C ALA A 92 -32.49 16.58 -0.60
N ARG A 93 -31.83 15.85 -1.52
CA ARG A 93 -30.76 14.90 -1.21
C ARG A 93 -29.54 15.57 -0.54
N PRO A 94 -28.88 16.59 -1.13
CA PRO A 94 -27.75 17.24 -0.48
C PRO A 94 -28.14 17.95 0.83
N LEU A 95 -29.36 18.48 0.95
CA LEU A 95 -29.85 19.02 2.22
C LEU A 95 -30.03 17.95 3.30
N GLN A 96 -30.49 16.75 2.95
CA GLN A 96 -30.56 15.61 3.86
C GLN A 96 -29.16 15.19 4.34
N MET A 97 -28.20 15.08 3.41
CA MET A 97 -26.79 14.80 3.71
C MET A 97 -26.21 15.86 4.66
N ALA A 98 -26.39 17.14 4.37
CA ALA A 98 -25.90 18.23 5.24
C ALA A 98 -26.48 18.16 6.66
N ARG A 99 -27.78 17.88 6.80
CA ARG A 99 -28.43 17.72 8.10
C ARG A 99 -27.91 16.49 8.85
N CYS A 100 -27.66 15.38 8.14
CA CYS A 100 -27.10 14.16 8.72
C CYS A 100 -25.67 14.38 9.20
N ALA A 101 -24.82 14.96 8.35
CA ALA A 101 -23.43 15.26 8.68
C ALA A 101 -23.33 16.13 9.93
N ARG A 102 -24.16 17.18 10.03
CA ARG A 102 -24.23 18.04 11.21
C ARG A 102 -24.57 17.29 12.50
N ARG A 103 -25.50 16.32 12.47
CA ARG A 103 -25.83 15.49 13.64
C ARG A 103 -24.63 14.66 14.13
N HIS A 104 -23.77 14.23 13.20
CA HIS A 104 -22.55 13.45 13.49
C HIS A 104 -21.29 14.30 13.62
N GLY A 105 -21.41 15.63 13.60
CA GLY A 105 -20.29 16.55 13.69
C GLY A 105 -19.34 16.50 12.48
N LEU A 106 -19.82 16.06 11.31
CA LEU A 106 -19.04 15.98 10.08
C LEU A 106 -19.12 17.28 9.27
N GLN A 107 -18.01 17.65 8.65
CA GLN A 107 -17.92 18.65 7.58
C GLN A 107 -17.96 17.94 6.23
N ILE A 108 -18.76 18.43 5.29
CA ILE A 108 -18.81 17.90 3.91
C ILE A 108 -18.02 18.84 2.98
N LEU A 109 -17.12 18.28 2.19
CA LEU A 109 -16.55 18.90 0.99
C LEU A 109 -17.41 18.46 -0.21
N TRP A 110 -18.02 19.42 -0.88
CA TRP A 110 -19.07 19.15 -1.88
C TRP A 110 -18.51 19.07 -3.29
N THR A 111 -18.69 17.94 -3.96
CA THR A 111 -18.53 17.81 -5.41
C THR A 111 -19.86 18.12 -6.09
N VAL A 112 -19.94 19.22 -6.85
CA VAL A 112 -21.18 19.69 -7.50
C VAL A 112 -21.50 18.83 -8.72
N MET A 113 -20.53 18.63 -9.63
CA MET A 113 -20.64 17.74 -10.78
C MET A 113 -19.59 16.62 -10.69
N HIS A 114 -20.05 15.37 -10.63
CA HIS A 114 -19.21 14.18 -10.68
C HIS A 114 -19.47 13.39 -11.98
N TYR A 115 -19.09 14.04 -13.08
CA TYR A 115 -19.19 13.60 -14.49
C TYR A 115 -20.59 13.64 -15.13
N GLY A 116 -21.69 13.48 -14.38
CA GLY A 116 -23.04 13.47 -14.95
C GLY A 116 -23.59 14.85 -15.28
N THR A 117 -24.16 14.99 -16.49
CA THR A 117 -24.94 16.16 -16.94
C THR A 117 -26.42 15.82 -17.10
N PRO A 118 -27.33 16.81 -17.00
CA PRO A 118 -28.73 16.64 -17.38
C PRO A 118 -28.88 16.11 -18.81
N PRO A 119 -29.95 15.35 -19.14
CA PRO A 119 -30.09 14.68 -20.44
C PRO A 119 -30.07 15.61 -21.66
N ASP A 120 -30.44 16.88 -21.49
CA ASP A 120 -30.47 17.92 -22.53
C ASP A 120 -29.18 18.77 -22.59
N VAL A 121 -28.19 18.48 -21.73
CA VAL A 121 -26.92 19.21 -21.66
C VAL A 121 -25.79 18.37 -22.25
N ASP A 122 -25.11 18.94 -23.24
CA ASP A 122 -23.95 18.32 -23.89
C ASP A 122 -22.65 19.07 -23.55
N LEU A 123 -21.61 18.34 -23.13
CA LEU A 123 -20.25 18.86 -22.89
C LEU A 123 -19.60 19.57 -24.10
N ARG A 124 -20.15 19.37 -25.30
CA ARG A 124 -19.69 20.00 -26.55
C ARG A 124 -20.39 21.33 -26.85
N ASP A 125 -21.40 21.70 -26.08
CA ASP A 125 -22.21 22.91 -26.30
C ASP A 125 -21.92 23.98 -25.24
N ASP A 126 -21.73 25.22 -25.67
CA ASP A 126 -21.52 26.38 -24.78
C ASP A 126 -22.72 26.62 -23.84
N ALA A 127 -23.92 26.14 -24.17
CA ALA A 127 -25.10 26.20 -23.31
C ALA A 127 -24.87 25.61 -21.91
N LEU A 128 -23.90 24.69 -21.76
CA LEU A 128 -23.53 24.10 -20.48
C LEU A 128 -23.01 25.15 -19.47
N ILE A 129 -22.41 26.24 -19.93
CA ILE A 129 -21.69 27.22 -19.09
C ILE A 129 -22.67 27.96 -18.18
N ASP A 130 -23.65 28.62 -18.79
CA ASP A 130 -24.64 29.41 -18.05
C ASP A 130 -25.54 28.50 -17.21
N ARG A 131 -25.86 27.31 -17.73
CA ARG A 131 -26.70 26.37 -17.03
C ARG A 131 -26.03 25.80 -15.79
N PHE A 132 -24.76 25.43 -15.90
CA PHE A 132 -23.98 24.95 -14.76
C PHE A 132 -23.77 26.06 -13.72
N ALA A 133 -23.51 27.29 -14.14
CA ALA A 133 -23.41 28.43 -13.24
C ALA A 133 -24.70 28.69 -12.47
N ALA A 134 -25.87 28.57 -13.12
CA ALA A 134 -27.17 28.68 -12.47
C ALA A 134 -27.41 27.56 -11.44
N PHE A 135 -27.00 26.32 -11.76
CA PHE A 135 -27.07 25.19 -10.82
C PHE A 135 -26.16 25.39 -9.61
N ALA A 136 -24.90 25.75 -9.82
CA ALA A 136 -23.94 26.03 -8.75
C ALA A 136 -24.42 27.17 -7.82
N ALA A 137 -25.03 28.22 -8.39
CA ALA A 137 -25.67 29.28 -7.62
C ALA A 137 -26.85 28.78 -6.77
N ALA A 138 -27.69 27.88 -7.29
CA ALA A 138 -28.76 27.27 -6.52
C ALA A 138 -28.24 26.40 -5.37
N VAL A 139 -27.18 25.62 -5.63
CA VAL A 139 -26.47 24.84 -4.61
C VAL A 139 -25.94 25.74 -3.50
N ALA A 140 -25.22 26.81 -3.84
CA ALA A 140 -24.67 27.75 -2.86
C ALA A 140 -25.76 28.40 -2.01
N ARG A 141 -26.90 28.80 -2.59
CA ARG A 141 -28.03 29.34 -1.84
C ARG A 141 -28.65 28.33 -0.86
N ALA A 142 -28.71 27.05 -1.24
CA ALA A 142 -29.31 26.02 -0.39
C ALA A 142 -28.38 25.56 0.74
N LEU A 143 -27.07 25.47 0.47
CA LEU A 143 -26.08 24.92 1.40
C LEU A 143 -25.33 25.98 2.19
N GLY A 144 -25.27 27.23 1.72
CA GLY A 144 -24.67 28.37 2.42
C GLY A 144 -25.43 28.63 3.74
N GLY A 145 -24.85 28.16 4.84
CA GLY A 145 -25.45 28.23 6.18
C GLY A 145 -25.85 26.88 6.80
N GLN A 146 -25.62 25.75 6.12
CA GLN A 146 -25.85 24.43 6.73
C GLN A 146 -24.72 23.95 7.65
N GLY A 147 -23.52 24.54 7.54
CA GLY A 147 -22.33 24.22 8.32
C GLY A 147 -21.78 25.43 9.08
N GLU A 148 -20.88 25.19 10.02
CA GLU A 148 -20.22 26.22 10.82
C GLU A 148 -19.00 26.81 10.08
N GLU A 149 -18.35 26.00 9.24
CA GLU A 149 -17.24 26.41 8.40
C GLU A 149 -17.71 26.96 7.05
N PRO A 150 -16.90 27.83 6.40
CA PRO A 150 -17.13 28.19 5.01
C PRO A 150 -17.19 26.95 4.11
N PRO A 151 -18.17 26.86 3.18
CA PRO A 151 -18.32 25.69 2.35
C PRO A 151 -17.17 25.56 1.36
N VAL A 152 -16.72 24.32 1.16
CA VAL A 152 -15.70 23.97 0.17
C VAL A 152 -16.37 23.23 -0.97
N TYR A 153 -16.26 23.77 -2.18
CA TYR A 153 -16.84 23.20 -3.39
C TYR A 153 -15.75 22.75 -4.37
N THR A 154 -15.88 21.52 -4.85
CA THR A 154 -15.34 21.09 -6.14
C THR A 154 -16.47 21.23 -7.15
N LEU A 155 -16.37 22.22 -8.03
CA LEU A 155 -17.42 22.46 -9.01
C LEU A 155 -17.49 21.29 -10.01
N VAL A 156 -16.38 21.00 -10.68
CA VAL A 156 -16.24 19.84 -11.57
C VAL A 156 -15.13 18.94 -11.04
N ASN A 157 -15.41 17.66 -10.80
CA ASN A 157 -14.37 16.69 -10.48
C ASN A 157 -13.55 16.36 -11.74
N GLU A 158 -12.22 16.48 -11.66
CA GLU A 158 -11.26 16.07 -12.69
C GLU A 158 -11.64 16.52 -14.12
N ILE A 159 -11.55 17.83 -14.38
CA ILE A 159 -11.86 18.40 -15.71
C ILE A 159 -11.05 17.70 -16.80
N SER A 160 -9.77 17.40 -16.57
CA SER A 160 -8.95 16.71 -17.58
C SER A 160 -9.39 15.27 -17.82
N PHE A 161 -9.75 14.53 -16.77
CA PHE A 161 -10.26 13.17 -16.91
C PHE A 161 -11.59 13.17 -17.66
N LEU A 162 -12.54 14.02 -17.26
CA LEU A 162 -13.85 14.11 -17.90
C LEU A 162 -13.74 14.45 -19.39
N ALA A 163 -12.90 15.41 -19.73
CA ALA A 163 -12.67 15.81 -21.11
C ALA A 163 -11.99 14.71 -21.94
N TRP A 164 -11.03 13.97 -21.35
CA TRP A 164 -10.42 12.81 -22.00
C TRP A 164 -11.42 11.67 -22.18
N ALA A 165 -12.18 11.33 -21.13
CA ALA A 165 -13.16 10.26 -21.13
C ALA A 165 -14.24 10.49 -22.18
N ALA A 166 -14.75 11.72 -22.30
CA ALA A 166 -15.76 12.09 -23.29
C ALA A 166 -15.23 12.09 -24.74
N ALA A 167 -13.96 12.42 -24.96
CA ALA A 167 -13.43 12.55 -26.32
C ALA A 167 -12.73 11.28 -26.85
N HIS A 168 -12.15 10.45 -25.98
CA HIS A 168 -11.22 9.38 -26.37
C HIS A 168 -11.55 8.01 -25.78
N THR A 169 -12.65 7.87 -25.03
CA THR A 169 -13.04 6.60 -24.44
C THR A 169 -14.51 6.30 -24.71
N ASN A 170 -14.94 5.09 -24.35
CA ASN A 170 -16.36 4.73 -24.32
C ASN A 170 -16.90 4.67 -22.89
N MET A 171 -16.19 5.22 -21.90
CA MET A 171 -16.58 5.16 -20.49
C MET A 171 -17.86 5.96 -20.19
N LEU A 172 -18.11 7.01 -20.97
CA LEU A 172 -19.25 7.91 -20.80
C LEU A 172 -20.26 7.72 -21.94
N GLY A 173 -21.47 7.27 -21.59
CA GLY A 173 -22.61 7.22 -22.51
C GLY A 173 -22.93 8.58 -23.11
N GLY A 174 -23.46 8.58 -24.34
CA GLY A 174 -23.73 9.79 -25.13
C GLY A 174 -22.50 10.36 -25.85
N TYR A 175 -21.29 9.96 -25.42
CA TYR A 175 -20.03 10.39 -26.00
C TYR A 175 -19.33 9.18 -26.62
N ARG A 176 -19.67 8.85 -27.87
CA ARG A 176 -18.90 7.85 -28.61
C ARG A 176 -17.56 8.47 -28.96
N GLY A 177 -16.47 7.92 -28.39
CA GLY A 177 -15.14 8.14 -28.94
C GLY A 177 -15.22 7.86 -30.44
N GLY A 178 -14.89 8.87 -31.25
CA GLY A 178 -15.15 8.80 -32.69
C GLY A 178 -14.63 7.50 -33.29
N ASP A 179 -15.40 6.89 -34.20
CA ASP A 179 -14.87 5.90 -35.11
C ASP A 179 -13.57 6.48 -35.68
N ALA A 180 -12.45 5.78 -35.51
CA ALA A 180 -11.14 6.16 -36.05
C ALA A 180 -11.10 6.17 -37.60
N ARG A 181 -12.26 6.27 -38.27
CA ARG A 181 -12.48 6.21 -39.71
C ARG A 181 -13.08 7.48 -40.29
N GLU A 182 -13.47 8.48 -39.50
CA GLU A 182 -13.84 9.80 -40.02
C GLU A 182 -12.81 10.87 -39.64
N PRO A 183 -12.00 11.38 -40.59
CA PRO A 183 -11.11 12.50 -40.34
C PRO A 183 -11.95 13.78 -40.21
N GLY A 184 -12.25 14.20 -38.97
CA GLY A 184 -12.78 15.53 -38.66
C GLY A 184 -14.07 15.62 -37.82
N GLY A 185 -14.67 14.50 -37.41
CA GLY A 185 -15.99 14.50 -36.73
C GLY A 185 -16.01 14.47 -35.20
N GLY A 186 -14.88 14.20 -34.51
CA GLY A 186 -14.82 14.15 -33.05
C GLY A 186 -14.55 15.51 -32.42
N ALA A 187 -15.33 15.91 -31.42
CA ALA A 187 -15.01 17.12 -30.64
C ALA A 187 -13.65 16.93 -29.94
N SER A 188 -12.75 17.90 -30.11
CA SER A 188 -11.43 17.88 -29.45
C SER A 188 -11.61 17.82 -27.93
N GLY A 189 -10.98 16.85 -27.26
CA GLY A 189 -10.98 16.78 -25.79
C GLY A 189 -10.43 18.06 -25.15
N TYR A 190 -9.53 18.77 -25.84
CA TYR A 190 -9.08 20.08 -25.37
C TYR A 190 -10.17 21.15 -25.42
N GLU A 191 -11.06 21.11 -26.42
CA GLU A 191 -12.17 22.06 -26.50
C GLU A 191 -13.24 21.78 -25.43
N ILE A 192 -13.56 20.51 -25.17
CA ILE A 192 -14.41 20.11 -24.04
C ILE A 192 -13.79 20.61 -22.72
N LYS A 193 -12.48 20.47 -22.54
CA LYS A 193 -11.74 21.00 -21.39
C LYS A 193 -11.90 22.52 -21.27
N ARG A 194 -11.72 23.29 -22.36
CA ARG A 194 -11.92 24.76 -22.36
C ARG A 194 -13.34 25.14 -21.95
N ARG A 195 -14.36 24.42 -22.42
CA ARG A 195 -15.76 24.65 -22.02
C ARG A 195 -16.00 24.37 -20.54
N LEU A 196 -15.50 23.24 -20.03
CA LEU A 196 -15.58 22.91 -18.60
C LEU A 196 -14.86 23.93 -17.73
N VAL A 197 -13.72 24.46 -18.18
CA VAL A 197 -13.02 25.58 -17.49
C VAL A 197 -13.90 26.82 -17.50
N ARG A 198 -14.46 27.26 -18.63
CA ARG A 198 -15.37 28.41 -18.69
C ARG A 198 -16.59 28.23 -17.78
N ALA A 199 -17.19 27.04 -17.77
CA ALA A 199 -18.29 26.69 -16.87
C ALA A 199 -17.88 26.78 -15.39
N THR A 200 -16.68 26.31 -15.05
CA THR A 200 -16.12 26.39 -13.70
C THR A 200 -15.84 27.82 -13.28
N LEU A 201 -15.32 28.67 -14.16
CA LEU A 201 -15.09 30.11 -13.91
C LEU A 201 -16.42 30.83 -13.66
N ALA A 202 -17.41 30.66 -14.55
CA ALA A 202 -18.73 31.27 -14.41
C ALA A 202 -19.46 30.80 -13.14
N ALA A 203 -19.38 29.51 -12.82
CA ALA A 203 -19.93 28.95 -11.59
C ALA A 203 -19.20 29.46 -10.33
N THR A 204 -17.87 29.62 -10.38
CA THR A 204 -17.09 30.19 -9.27
C THR A 204 -17.55 31.61 -8.96
N GLU A 205 -17.70 32.46 -9.99
CA GLU A 205 -18.21 33.82 -9.82
C GLU A 205 -19.66 33.83 -9.30
N ALA A 206 -20.52 32.97 -9.84
CA ALA A 206 -21.91 32.86 -9.40
C ALA A 206 -22.01 32.45 -7.92
N VAL A 207 -21.19 31.50 -7.47
CA VAL A 207 -21.13 31.08 -6.06
C VAL A 207 -20.56 32.20 -5.19
N ARG A 208 -19.45 32.85 -5.57
CA ARG A 208 -18.84 33.95 -4.79
C ARG A 208 -19.77 35.14 -4.60
N ARG A 209 -20.65 35.44 -5.57
CA ARG A 209 -21.69 36.49 -5.43
C ARG A 209 -22.73 36.16 -4.36
N ILE A 210 -22.97 34.89 -4.08
CA ILE A 210 -23.92 34.42 -3.06
C ILE A 210 -23.23 34.25 -1.71
N ASP A 211 -22.08 33.58 -1.72
CA ASP A 211 -21.27 33.28 -0.55
C ASP A 211 -19.80 33.62 -0.83
N PRO A 212 -19.35 34.84 -0.44
CA PRO A 212 -17.95 35.26 -0.61
C PRO A 212 -16.96 34.46 0.24
N GLN A 213 -17.44 33.71 1.25
CA GLN A 213 -16.60 32.88 2.10
C GLN A 213 -16.35 31.49 1.49
N ALA A 214 -17.12 31.07 0.49
CA ALA A 214 -16.92 29.81 -0.21
C ALA A 214 -15.47 29.64 -0.70
N ARG A 215 -15.00 28.40 -0.67
CA ARG A 215 -13.66 28.01 -1.13
C ARG A 215 -13.76 26.97 -2.23
N PHE A 216 -12.83 27.03 -3.18
CA PHE A 216 -12.87 26.15 -4.35
C PHE A 216 -11.70 25.15 -4.34
N LEU A 217 -12.05 23.86 -4.33
CA LEU A 217 -11.13 22.74 -4.39
C LEU A 217 -11.08 22.21 -5.83
N GLN A 218 -10.01 22.55 -6.54
CA GLN A 218 -9.81 22.19 -7.94
C GLN A 218 -9.10 20.84 -8.02
N ILE A 219 -9.85 19.78 -8.37
CA ILE A 219 -9.37 18.41 -8.33
C ILE A 219 -8.89 17.96 -9.71
N GLU A 220 -7.68 17.44 -9.79
CA GLU A 220 -7.12 16.79 -10.99
C GLU A 220 -6.34 15.50 -10.63
N PRO A 221 -6.23 14.54 -11.57
CA PRO A 221 -5.35 13.38 -11.40
C PRO A 221 -3.88 13.80 -11.37
N LEU A 222 -3.14 13.31 -10.38
CA LEU A 222 -1.69 13.52 -10.27
C LEU A 222 -0.94 12.27 -10.71
N VAL A 223 -0.27 12.36 -11.86
CA VAL A 223 0.23 11.21 -12.64
C VAL A 223 1.70 11.32 -13.02
N HIS A 224 2.31 10.20 -13.41
CA HIS A 224 3.65 10.16 -13.96
C HIS A 224 3.75 9.23 -15.19
N VAL A 225 4.36 9.71 -16.27
CA VAL A 225 4.50 8.94 -17.50
C VAL A 225 5.97 8.80 -17.85
N VAL A 226 6.37 7.60 -18.27
CA VAL A 226 7.76 7.26 -18.60
C VAL A 226 7.86 6.68 -20.01
N ALA A 227 9.07 6.65 -20.56
CA ALA A 227 9.35 5.90 -21.77
C ALA A 227 9.45 4.38 -21.47
N PRO A 228 9.05 3.51 -22.41
CA PRO A 228 9.32 2.08 -22.33
C PRO A 228 10.83 1.79 -22.21
N HIS A 229 11.19 0.69 -21.52
CA HIS A 229 12.58 0.38 -21.17
C HIS A 229 13.54 0.31 -22.38
N GLY A 230 13.05 -0.11 -23.55
CA GLY A 230 13.84 -0.20 -24.79
C GLY A 230 13.68 0.99 -25.75
N ARG A 231 12.97 2.06 -25.36
CA ARG A 231 12.62 3.19 -26.24
C ARG A 231 12.89 4.55 -25.58
N PRO A 232 14.12 4.83 -25.11
CA PRO A 232 14.44 6.07 -24.39
C PRO A 232 14.23 7.34 -25.21
N GLU A 233 14.21 7.26 -26.54
CA GLU A 233 13.91 8.37 -27.43
C GLU A 233 12.47 8.90 -27.29
N LEU A 234 11.56 8.13 -26.67
CA LEU A 234 10.20 8.57 -26.34
C LEU A 234 10.11 9.39 -25.05
N ALA A 235 11.23 9.66 -24.36
CA ALA A 235 11.22 10.47 -23.13
C ALA A 235 10.59 11.88 -23.31
N PRO A 236 10.81 12.62 -24.41
CA PRO A 236 10.12 13.90 -24.64
C PRO A 236 8.60 13.74 -24.78
N GLN A 237 8.14 12.66 -25.42
CA GLN A 237 6.71 12.35 -25.55
C GLN A 237 6.10 11.98 -24.20
N ALA A 238 6.79 11.18 -23.39
CA ALA A 238 6.37 10.86 -22.03
C ALA A 238 6.24 12.13 -21.17
N ALA A 239 7.21 13.07 -21.26
CA ALA A 239 7.15 14.35 -20.57
C ALA A 239 5.97 15.22 -21.05
N LEU A 240 5.69 15.25 -22.36
CA LEU A 240 4.53 15.95 -22.92
C LEU A 240 3.21 15.38 -22.38
N VAL A 241 3.04 14.06 -22.42
CA VAL A 241 1.82 13.39 -21.92
C VAL A 241 1.66 13.59 -20.41
N ALA A 242 2.74 13.49 -19.64
CA ALA A 242 2.72 13.81 -18.22
C ALA A 242 2.33 15.28 -17.97
N GLY A 243 2.71 16.20 -18.87
CA GLY A 243 2.38 17.62 -18.78
C GLY A 243 0.87 17.92 -18.91
N TYR A 244 0.08 17.03 -19.51
CA TYR A 244 -1.37 17.24 -19.69
C TYR A 244 -2.14 17.34 -18.38
N GLN A 245 -1.61 16.78 -17.29
CA GLN A 245 -2.21 16.87 -15.95
C GLN A 245 -2.32 18.32 -15.43
N TRP A 246 -1.47 19.22 -15.93
CA TRP A 246 -1.44 20.62 -15.50
C TRP A 246 -2.46 21.51 -16.22
N GLN A 247 -2.99 21.06 -17.37
CA GLN A 247 -3.74 21.93 -18.29
C GLN A 247 -4.97 22.57 -17.66
N ALA A 248 -5.77 21.85 -16.87
CA ALA A 248 -6.96 22.42 -16.26
C ALA A 248 -6.61 23.52 -15.24
N TRP A 249 -5.61 23.27 -14.39
CA TRP A 249 -5.12 24.28 -13.44
C TRP A 249 -4.45 25.46 -14.13
N ASP A 250 -3.68 25.23 -15.21
CA ASP A 250 -3.07 26.30 -15.99
C ASP A 250 -4.14 27.18 -16.66
N LEU A 251 -5.23 26.61 -17.19
CA LEU A 251 -6.33 27.36 -17.80
C LEU A 251 -7.14 28.14 -16.74
N LEU A 252 -7.48 27.50 -15.61
CA LEU A 252 -8.19 28.14 -14.49
C LEU A 252 -7.39 29.28 -13.87
N SER A 253 -6.06 29.13 -13.76
CA SER A 253 -5.18 30.16 -13.21
C SER A 253 -4.83 31.27 -14.19
N GLY A 254 -5.26 31.16 -15.46
CA GLY A 254 -4.91 32.10 -16.52
C GLY A 254 -3.46 31.99 -16.99
N ARG A 255 -2.69 30.98 -16.55
CA ARG A 255 -1.33 30.70 -17.05
C ARG A 255 -1.35 30.21 -18.49
N ALA A 256 -2.34 29.39 -18.83
CA ALA A 256 -2.68 29.00 -20.19
C ALA A 256 -3.93 29.76 -20.64
N GLU A 257 -3.92 30.27 -21.87
CA GLU A 257 -5.02 31.03 -22.49
C GLU A 257 -5.67 32.10 -21.57
N PRO A 258 -4.96 33.18 -21.19
CA PRO A 258 -5.50 34.23 -20.32
C PRO A 258 -6.85 34.81 -20.79
N GLY A 259 -7.13 34.77 -22.09
CA GLY A 259 -8.39 35.23 -22.69
C GLY A 259 -9.64 34.44 -22.27
N LEU A 260 -9.51 33.29 -21.60
CA LEU A 260 -10.65 32.56 -21.02
C LEU A 260 -11.21 33.19 -19.73
N GLY A 261 -10.49 34.14 -19.11
CA GLY A 261 -10.98 34.87 -17.94
C GLY A 261 -10.70 34.19 -16.59
N GLY A 262 -9.60 33.45 -16.47
CA GLY A 262 -9.09 32.87 -15.21
C GLY A 262 -8.01 33.73 -14.53
N GLY A 263 -7.64 33.35 -13.31
CA GLY A 263 -6.63 34.04 -12.51
C GLY A 263 -6.13 33.18 -11.35
N PRO A 264 -4.98 33.49 -10.72
CA PRO A 264 -4.43 32.70 -9.63
C PRO A 264 -5.40 32.47 -8.47
N GLU A 265 -6.33 33.39 -8.23
CA GLU A 265 -7.41 33.32 -7.24
C GLU A 265 -8.48 32.26 -7.53
N MET A 266 -8.47 31.61 -8.70
CA MET A 266 -9.36 30.48 -9.02
C MET A 266 -8.89 29.16 -8.41
N LEU A 267 -7.65 29.14 -7.89
CA LEU A 267 -7.02 27.98 -7.25
C LEU A 267 -6.90 28.22 -5.73
N ASP A 268 -8.01 28.17 -4.97
CA ASP A 268 -7.92 28.30 -3.51
C ASP A 268 -7.22 27.08 -2.89
N LEU A 269 -7.62 25.88 -3.33
CA LEU A 269 -7.07 24.58 -2.93
C LEU A 269 -6.86 23.71 -4.17
N LEU A 270 -5.77 22.96 -4.19
CA LEU A 270 -5.53 21.92 -5.20
C LEU A 270 -5.87 20.55 -4.64
N GLY A 271 -6.69 19.80 -5.36
CA GLY A 271 -6.97 18.40 -5.04
C GLY A 271 -6.20 17.47 -5.96
N ALA A 272 -5.38 16.60 -5.39
CA ALA A 272 -4.66 15.57 -6.11
C ALA A 272 -5.38 14.23 -5.93
N ASN A 273 -5.93 13.71 -7.02
CA ASN A 273 -6.37 12.32 -7.08
C ASN A 273 -5.16 11.44 -7.41
N HIS A 274 -4.84 10.47 -6.55
CA HIS A 274 -3.65 9.64 -6.67
C HIS A 274 -3.94 8.16 -6.39
N TYR A 275 -3.74 7.34 -7.41
CA TYR A 275 -3.99 5.90 -7.35
C TYR A 275 -2.77 5.10 -7.79
N HIS A 276 -2.75 3.82 -7.41
CA HIS A 276 -1.65 2.91 -7.70
C HIS A 276 -1.32 2.78 -9.20
N SER A 277 -2.32 2.97 -10.07
CA SER A 277 -2.25 2.88 -11.53
C SER A 277 -1.91 4.21 -12.21
N GLY A 278 -1.76 5.30 -11.45
CA GLY A 278 -1.48 6.65 -11.96
C GLY A 278 -0.09 6.85 -12.54
N GLN A 279 0.69 5.77 -12.74
CA GLN A 279 1.98 5.85 -13.43
C GLN A 279 2.13 4.74 -14.47
N TRP A 280 2.54 5.11 -15.69
CA TRP A 280 2.55 4.19 -16.85
C TRP A 280 3.58 4.58 -17.90
N GLU A 281 3.79 3.68 -18.85
CA GLU A 281 4.61 3.90 -20.05
C GLU A 281 3.80 4.55 -21.18
N VAL A 282 4.38 5.56 -21.85
CA VAL A 282 3.76 6.13 -23.05
C VAL A 282 3.67 5.08 -24.17
N GLU A 283 2.64 5.18 -25.01
CA GLU A 283 2.27 4.26 -26.11
C GLU A 283 1.82 2.86 -25.66
N THR A 284 2.61 2.14 -24.87
CA THR A 284 2.26 0.78 -24.40
C THR A 284 1.17 0.78 -23.33
N GLU A 285 1.02 1.91 -22.61
CA GLU A 285 0.16 2.09 -21.44
C GLU A 285 0.42 1.07 -20.31
N GLN A 286 1.56 0.39 -20.35
CA GLN A 286 1.92 -0.58 -19.32
C GLN A 286 2.04 0.14 -17.97
N ARG A 287 1.29 -0.34 -16.98
CA ARG A 287 1.30 0.24 -15.64
C ARG A 287 2.61 -0.08 -14.93
N LEU A 288 3.22 0.94 -14.35
CA LEU A 288 4.32 0.75 -13.43
C LEU A 288 3.71 0.32 -12.08
N TRP A 289 3.70 -0.96 -11.74
CA TRP A 289 3.04 -1.41 -10.52
C TRP A 289 3.76 -0.89 -9.26
N TRP A 290 3.01 -0.28 -8.33
CA TRP A 290 3.56 0.33 -7.12
C TRP A 290 4.34 -0.66 -6.24
N HIS A 291 3.83 -1.89 -6.10
CA HIS A 291 4.45 -2.96 -5.32
C HIS A 291 5.65 -3.61 -6.02
N ALA A 292 5.81 -3.40 -7.33
CA ALA A 292 6.95 -3.93 -8.08
C ALA A 292 8.22 -3.07 -7.89
N ARG A 293 8.09 -1.90 -7.24
CA ARG A 293 9.19 -0.93 -7.03
C ARG A 293 9.93 -0.62 -8.34
N ASP A 294 9.19 -0.44 -9.43
CA ASP A 294 9.80 -0.08 -10.71
C ASP A 294 10.65 1.20 -10.51
N PRO A 295 11.93 1.17 -10.90
CA PRO A 295 12.87 2.24 -10.59
C PRO A 295 12.64 3.54 -11.37
N ARG A 296 11.66 3.55 -12.27
CA ARG A 296 11.18 4.72 -13.02
C ARG A 296 9.96 5.37 -12.36
N ARG A 297 9.34 4.74 -11.36
CA ARG A 297 8.25 5.38 -10.59
C ARG A 297 8.77 6.57 -9.78
N ARG A 298 7.89 7.54 -9.56
CA ARG A 298 8.11 8.67 -8.63
C ARG A 298 7.20 8.53 -7.41
N GLY A 299 7.68 8.95 -6.24
CA GLY A 299 6.83 9.06 -5.05
C GLY A 299 5.83 10.22 -5.16
N LEU A 300 4.68 10.07 -4.51
CA LEU A 300 3.66 11.10 -4.36
C LEU A 300 4.21 12.36 -3.69
N ASP A 301 5.18 12.24 -2.79
CA ASP A 301 5.85 13.38 -2.16
C ASP A 301 6.50 14.30 -3.19
N ALA A 302 7.20 13.72 -4.18
CA ALA A 302 7.79 14.47 -5.28
C ALA A 302 6.73 15.06 -6.21
N LEU A 303 5.65 14.32 -6.50
CA LEU A 303 4.57 14.84 -7.34
C LEU A 303 3.80 16.00 -6.67
N LEU A 304 3.52 15.89 -5.38
CA LEU A 304 2.91 16.95 -4.57
C LEU A 304 3.82 18.18 -4.49
N HIS A 305 5.14 17.96 -4.35
CA HIS A 305 6.11 19.04 -4.37
C HIS A 305 6.12 19.77 -5.72
N ASP A 306 6.10 19.06 -6.85
CA ASP A 306 6.04 19.68 -8.18
C ASP A 306 4.78 20.55 -8.34
N ALA A 307 3.62 20.04 -7.92
CA ALA A 307 2.36 20.79 -7.95
C ALA A 307 2.44 22.03 -7.05
N TRP A 308 2.97 21.90 -5.83
CA TRP A 308 3.15 23.02 -4.91
C TRP A 308 4.13 24.07 -5.45
N GLN A 309 5.27 23.64 -6.00
CA GLN A 309 6.26 24.54 -6.60
C GLN A 309 5.67 25.30 -7.79
N ARG A 310 4.83 24.64 -8.61
CA ARG A 310 4.22 25.27 -9.77
C ARG A 310 3.19 26.33 -9.38
N TYR A 311 2.30 26.05 -8.43
CA TYR A 311 1.13 26.90 -8.17
C TYR A 311 1.17 27.67 -6.84
N GLY A 312 2.00 27.26 -5.88
CA GLY A 312 2.10 27.92 -4.57
C GLY A 312 0.81 27.87 -3.75
N ARG A 313 -0.02 26.82 -3.92
CA ARG A 313 -1.32 26.67 -3.24
C ARG A 313 -1.33 25.47 -2.28
N PRO A 314 -2.15 25.49 -1.21
CA PRO A 314 -2.37 24.32 -0.37
C PRO A 314 -2.95 23.14 -1.14
N LEU A 315 -2.53 21.93 -0.78
CA LEU A 315 -2.95 20.70 -1.45
C LEU A 315 -3.76 19.80 -0.51
N LEU A 316 -4.65 19.00 -1.10
CA LEU A 316 -5.30 17.86 -0.49
C LEU A 316 -5.05 16.64 -1.39
N VAL A 317 -4.78 15.48 -0.81
CA VAL A 317 -4.99 14.22 -1.55
C VAL A 317 -6.48 13.92 -1.45
N THR A 318 -7.20 14.14 -2.55
CA THR A 318 -8.66 14.12 -2.56
C THR A 318 -9.23 12.75 -2.84
N GLU A 319 -8.46 11.89 -3.50
CA GLU A 319 -8.82 10.48 -3.70
C GLU A 319 -7.59 9.60 -3.65
N THR A 320 -7.67 8.52 -2.88
CA THR A 320 -6.73 7.42 -2.95
C THR A 320 -7.31 6.16 -2.29
N SER A 321 -7.10 5.00 -2.91
CA SER A 321 -7.29 3.67 -2.30
C SER A 321 -6.62 2.59 -3.16
N HIS A 322 -6.72 1.33 -2.72
CA HIS A 322 -6.32 0.13 -3.45
C HIS A 322 -7.45 -0.91 -3.39
N VAL A 323 -7.38 -1.96 -4.21
CA VAL A 323 -8.31 -3.09 -4.20
C VAL A 323 -7.82 -4.26 -3.32
N GLY A 324 -8.72 -4.99 -2.67
CA GLY A 324 -8.40 -6.23 -1.95
C GLY A 324 -7.35 -6.07 -0.83
N ALA A 325 -6.54 -7.11 -0.60
CA ALA A 325 -5.60 -7.15 0.53
C ALA A 325 -4.51 -6.04 0.51
N GLY A 326 -4.29 -5.37 -0.62
CA GLY A 326 -3.26 -4.32 -0.78
C GLY A 326 -3.57 -2.99 -0.07
N ARG A 327 -4.81 -2.78 0.41
CA ARG A 327 -5.29 -1.49 0.97
C ARG A 327 -4.44 -0.92 2.09
N ALA A 328 -4.06 -1.76 3.06
CA ALA A 328 -3.29 -1.31 4.22
C ALA A 328 -1.86 -0.87 3.85
N ALA A 329 -1.22 -1.59 2.92
CA ALA A 329 0.13 -1.29 2.47
C ALA A 329 0.15 -0.06 1.56
N TRP A 330 -0.84 0.08 0.66
CA TRP A 330 -1.02 1.29 -0.15
C TRP A 330 -1.25 2.53 0.72
N LEU A 331 -2.14 2.44 1.72
CA LEU A 331 -2.37 3.52 2.67
C LEU A 331 -1.08 3.96 3.34
N SER A 332 -0.26 3.00 3.77
CA SER A 332 0.97 3.31 4.48
C SER A 332 2.01 3.99 3.59
N ASP A 333 2.09 3.58 2.33
CA ASP A 333 2.96 4.23 1.35
C ASP A 333 2.53 5.68 1.10
N VAL A 334 1.25 5.90 0.80
CA VAL A 334 0.68 7.24 0.55
C VAL A 334 0.79 8.13 1.78
N ALA A 335 0.49 7.62 2.98
CA ALA A 335 0.59 8.35 4.23
C ALA A 335 2.03 8.81 4.50
N CYS A 336 3.01 7.93 4.28
CA CYS A 336 4.40 8.28 4.49
C CYS A 336 4.90 9.32 3.49
N GLN A 337 4.50 9.21 2.22
CA GLN A 337 4.83 10.19 1.19
C GLN A 337 4.15 11.55 1.50
N ALA A 338 2.92 11.54 2.02
CA ALA A 338 2.29 12.73 2.58
C ALA A 338 3.07 13.33 3.76
N LEU A 339 3.60 12.51 4.67
CA LEU A 339 4.47 12.97 5.78
C LEU A 339 5.76 13.59 5.26
N HIS A 340 6.40 12.98 4.26
CA HIS A 340 7.62 13.51 3.65
C HIS A 340 7.37 14.86 2.97
N ALA A 341 6.30 14.98 2.19
CA ALA A 341 5.91 16.23 1.55
C ALA A 341 5.73 17.35 2.61
N ARG A 342 5.00 17.07 3.70
CA ARG A 342 4.79 18.02 4.81
C ARG A 342 6.09 18.38 5.51
N THR A 343 6.96 17.40 5.76
CA THR A 343 8.28 17.63 6.37
C THR A 343 9.18 18.48 5.48
N ALA A 344 9.03 18.36 4.15
CA ALA A 344 9.71 19.19 3.17
C ALA A 344 9.05 20.57 2.95
N GLY A 345 8.01 20.92 3.72
CA GLY A 345 7.35 22.23 3.68
C GLY A 345 6.15 22.34 2.75
N VAL A 346 5.71 21.26 2.09
CA VAL A 346 4.50 21.28 1.27
C VAL A 346 3.25 21.45 2.17
N PRO A 347 2.39 22.45 1.94
CA PRO A 347 1.16 22.71 2.70
C PRO A 347 0.04 21.71 2.34
N LEU A 348 0.28 20.43 2.62
CA LEU A 348 -0.71 19.37 2.46
C LEU A 348 -1.68 19.38 3.66
N LEU A 349 -2.94 19.72 3.41
CA LEU A 349 -3.97 19.96 4.43
C LEU A 349 -4.82 18.73 4.74
N GLY A 350 -4.86 17.73 3.85
CA GLY A 350 -5.64 16.52 4.11
C GLY A 350 -5.37 15.36 3.14
N LEU A 351 -5.81 14.17 3.56
CA LEU A 351 -5.73 12.90 2.83
C LEU A 351 -7.07 12.16 2.93
N CYS A 352 -7.72 11.93 1.78
CA CYS A 352 -9.04 11.32 1.66
C CYS A 352 -8.96 9.85 1.21
N LEU A 353 -9.50 8.95 2.01
CA LEU A 353 -9.74 7.56 1.61
C LEU A 353 -10.96 7.54 0.67
N TYR A 354 -10.75 7.14 -0.59
CA TYR A 354 -11.81 7.12 -1.59
C TYR A 354 -11.85 5.78 -2.36
N PRO A 355 -12.97 5.04 -2.30
CA PRO A 355 -14.15 5.33 -1.50
C PRO A 355 -13.98 4.84 -0.04
N LEU A 356 -14.76 5.40 0.89
CA LEU A 356 -14.81 4.97 2.29
C LEU A 356 -15.61 3.66 2.45
N VAL A 357 -16.70 3.54 1.68
CA VAL A 357 -17.52 2.33 1.53
C VAL A 357 -17.29 1.77 0.14
N ASP A 358 -17.13 0.45 0.04
CA ASP A 358 -16.85 -0.23 -1.23
C ASP A 358 -17.95 0.01 -2.28
N ARG A 359 -17.59 -0.17 -3.54
CA ARG A 359 -18.46 0.13 -4.68
C ARG A 359 -18.38 -0.92 -5.79
N PRO A 360 -19.46 -1.07 -6.58
CA PRO A 360 -19.36 -1.78 -7.85
C PRO A 360 -18.53 -0.99 -8.88
N ASP A 361 -18.12 -1.67 -9.94
CA ASP A 361 -17.55 -1.07 -11.14
C ASP A 361 -18.62 -0.26 -11.89
N TRP A 362 -18.23 0.82 -12.56
CA TRP A 362 -19.16 1.66 -13.32
C TRP A 362 -19.82 0.91 -14.47
N ASN A 363 -19.09 -0.01 -15.12
CA ASN A 363 -19.53 -0.71 -16.32
C ASN A 363 -20.15 -2.07 -16.00
N ASP A 364 -19.79 -2.67 -14.86
CA ASP A 364 -20.34 -3.94 -14.39
C ASP A 364 -20.75 -3.88 -12.91
N ALA A 365 -22.06 -3.72 -12.68
CA ALA A 365 -22.65 -3.69 -11.34
C ALA A 365 -22.45 -4.99 -10.52
N ARG A 366 -22.03 -6.09 -11.15
CA ARG A 366 -21.72 -7.37 -10.47
C ARG A 366 -20.29 -7.43 -9.96
N ALA A 367 -19.39 -6.67 -10.57
CA ALA A 367 -17.99 -6.61 -10.18
C ALA A 367 -17.80 -5.56 -9.08
N TRP A 368 -17.29 -5.97 -7.93
CA TRP A 368 -16.99 -5.08 -6.79
C TRP A 368 -15.49 -4.97 -6.62
N HIS A 369 -15.01 -3.76 -6.33
CA HIS A 369 -13.58 -3.51 -6.26
C HIS A 369 -12.95 -3.93 -4.93
N HIS A 370 -13.75 -4.05 -3.87
CA HIS A 370 -13.24 -4.25 -2.51
C HIS A 370 -12.20 -3.19 -2.18
N SER A 371 -12.56 -1.92 -2.35
CA SER A 371 -11.67 -0.76 -2.22
C SER A 371 -11.98 0.12 -1.01
N GLY A 372 -13.08 -0.14 -0.30
CA GLY A 372 -13.50 0.60 0.88
C GLY A 372 -12.71 0.28 2.15
N LEU A 373 -12.82 1.17 3.15
CA LEU A 373 -12.55 0.84 4.54
C LEU A 373 -13.57 -0.19 5.06
N TRP A 374 -14.81 -0.06 4.59
CA TRP A 374 -15.86 -1.06 4.72
C TRP A 374 -16.21 -1.66 3.36
N ASP A 375 -16.05 -2.98 3.24
CA ASP A 375 -16.62 -3.74 2.14
C ASP A 375 -18.15 -3.86 2.31
N VAL A 376 -18.87 -4.06 1.22
CA VAL A 376 -20.32 -4.28 1.25
C VAL A 376 -20.59 -5.77 1.05
N ALA A 377 -21.20 -6.42 2.05
CA ALA A 377 -21.60 -7.81 1.92
C ALA A 377 -22.67 -7.93 0.83
N GLN A 378 -22.48 -8.84 -0.13
CA GLN A 378 -23.49 -9.09 -1.15
C GLN A 378 -24.65 -9.91 -0.54
N PRO A 379 -25.90 -9.41 -0.64
CA PRO A 379 -27.06 -10.24 -0.34
C PRO A 379 -27.10 -11.47 -1.25
N PRO A 380 -27.29 -12.69 -0.72
CA PRO A 380 -27.65 -13.85 -1.55
C PRO A 380 -29.02 -13.69 -2.24
N GLN A 381 -29.83 -12.71 -1.85
CA GLN A 381 -31.21 -12.47 -2.30
C GLN A 381 -31.57 -10.98 -2.29
N ALA A 382 -32.51 -10.54 -3.13
CA ALA A 382 -32.88 -9.14 -3.41
C ALA A 382 -33.44 -8.30 -2.22
N HIS A 383 -33.42 -8.80 -0.98
CA HIS A 383 -34.06 -8.16 0.18
C HIS A 383 -33.22 -8.07 1.45
N GLN A 384 -31.95 -8.49 1.46
CA GLN A 384 -31.10 -8.25 2.64
C GLN A 384 -30.46 -6.86 2.60
N PRO A 385 -30.32 -6.19 3.76
CA PRO A 385 -29.67 -4.88 3.85
C PRO A 385 -28.19 -4.97 3.47
N PHE A 386 -27.63 -3.86 2.96
CA PHE A 386 -26.22 -3.77 2.62
C PHE A 386 -25.36 -3.75 3.90
N GLU A 387 -24.94 -4.92 4.38
CA GLU A 387 -24.07 -5.03 5.54
C GLU A 387 -22.66 -4.49 5.25
N ARG A 388 -22.07 -3.77 6.21
CA ARG A 388 -20.72 -3.22 6.11
C ARG A 388 -19.72 -4.12 6.81
N LEU A 389 -18.76 -4.65 6.07
CA LEU A 389 -17.69 -5.51 6.57
C LEU A 389 -16.40 -4.70 6.70
N LEU A 390 -15.94 -4.45 7.93
CA LEU A 390 -14.71 -3.69 8.15
C LEU A 390 -13.48 -4.46 7.67
N HIS A 391 -12.70 -3.86 6.75
CA HIS A 391 -11.42 -4.41 6.36
C HIS A 391 -10.36 -4.13 7.44
N ARG A 392 -10.21 -5.08 8.37
CA ARG A 392 -9.42 -4.92 9.60
C ARG A 392 -7.97 -4.47 9.37
N PRO A 393 -7.21 -5.00 8.38
CA PRO A 393 -5.86 -4.52 8.12
C PRO A 393 -5.81 -3.04 7.73
N TYR A 394 -6.78 -2.58 6.94
CA TYR A 394 -6.86 -1.19 6.48
C TYR A 394 -7.26 -0.24 7.61
N ALA A 395 -8.23 -0.66 8.45
CA ALA A 395 -8.63 0.07 9.65
C ALA A 395 -7.49 0.22 10.67
N ARG A 396 -6.72 -0.84 10.90
CA ARG A 396 -5.54 -0.79 11.77
C ARG A 396 -4.47 0.16 11.23
N ALA A 397 -4.19 0.10 9.93
CA ALA A 397 -3.25 1.02 9.29
C ALA A 397 -3.71 2.49 9.41
N LEU A 398 -5.00 2.77 9.21
CA LEU A 398 -5.58 4.11 9.42
C LEU A 398 -5.39 4.58 10.86
N ALA A 399 -5.78 3.78 11.85
CA ALA A 399 -5.66 4.15 13.25
C ALA A 399 -4.20 4.45 13.65
N LEU A 400 -3.25 3.66 13.16
CA LEU A 400 -1.81 3.89 13.40
C LEU A 400 -1.30 5.17 12.74
N TRP A 401 -1.74 5.46 11.51
CA TRP A 401 -1.33 6.67 10.80
C TRP A 401 -2.01 7.93 11.33
N GLN A 402 -3.24 7.85 11.83
CA GLN A 402 -3.90 8.96 12.53
C GLN A 402 -3.11 9.45 13.74
N GLN A 403 -2.42 8.54 14.45
CA GLN A 403 -1.53 8.92 15.55
C GLN A 403 -0.23 9.61 15.08
N ARG A 404 0.20 9.40 13.84
CA ARG A 404 1.48 9.92 13.29
C ARG A 404 1.32 11.13 12.38
N LEU A 405 0.15 11.27 11.77
CA LEU A 405 -0.24 12.37 10.89
C LEU A 405 -1.55 13.04 11.38
N PRO A 406 -1.65 13.51 12.64
CA PRO A 406 -2.91 14.08 13.13
C PRO A 406 -3.18 15.51 12.60
N ALA A 407 -2.17 16.40 12.61
CA ALA A 407 -2.16 17.82 12.19
C ALA A 407 -0.70 18.37 12.40
N PRO A 408 -0.30 19.64 12.16
CA PRO A 408 1.11 20.06 12.12
C PRO A 408 1.70 20.18 13.54
N ALA A 409 2.22 19.07 14.06
CA ALA A 409 3.13 19.09 15.18
C ALA A 409 4.40 18.32 14.78
N ALA A 410 5.55 18.93 15.02
CA ALA A 410 6.83 18.26 14.91
C ALA A 410 6.80 17.04 15.86
N VAL A 411 6.80 15.84 15.29
CA VAL A 411 6.93 14.62 16.07
C VAL A 411 8.33 14.66 16.69
N PRO A 412 8.47 14.50 18.03
CA PRO A 412 9.79 14.41 18.66
C PRO A 412 10.64 13.35 17.95
N GLY A 413 11.91 13.67 17.71
CA GLY A 413 12.84 12.75 17.05
C GLY A 413 12.95 11.44 17.81
N ARG A 414 12.48 10.34 17.21
CA ARG A 414 12.67 8.99 17.74
C ARG A 414 14.08 8.50 17.39
N PRO A 415 14.70 7.65 18.23
CA PRO A 415 15.95 6.99 17.86
C PRO A 415 15.78 6.19 16.57
N THR A 416 16.77 6.29 15.68
CA THR A 416 16.76 5.63 14.38
C THR A 416 17.42 4.26 14.46
N LEU A 417 16.74 3.21 14.00
CA LEU A 417 17.32 1.90 13.74
C LEU A 417 17.54 1.73 12.23
N ALA A 418 18.80 1.57 11.83
CA ALA A 418 19.20 1.30 10.45
C ALA A 418 19.38 -0.21 10.26
N VAL A 419 18.42 -0.86 9.60
CA VAL A 419 18.31 -2.32 9.52
C VAL A 419 18.81 -2.83 8.18
N PHE A 420 19.96 -3.50 8.16
CA PHE A 420 20.57 -4.01 6.94
C PHE A 420 20.19 -5.49 6.77
N SER A 421 19.27 -5.76 5.83
CA SER A 421 18.69 -7.09 5.61
C SER A 421 19.03 -7.63 4.23
N HIS A 422 19.57 -8.85 4.14
CA HIS A 422 19.75 -9.55 2.85
C HIS A 422 18.42 -10.11 2.31
N ARG A 423 17.35 -10.07 3.10
CA ARG A 423 15.99 -10.41 2.68
C ARG A 423 15.22 -9.11 2.45
N PRO A 424 14.75 -8.85 1.22
CA PRO A 424 13.93 -7.67 0.95
C PRO A 424 12.66 -7.66 1.79
N TRP A 425 12.20 -6.47 2.16
CA TRP A 425 10.96 -6.32 2.95
C TRP A 425 9.75 -7.01 2.30
N ASP A 426 9.62 -6.94 0.97
CA ASP A 426 8.46 -7.48 0.24
C ASP A 426 8.56 -8.98 -0.10
N LEU A 427 9.61 -9.69 0.35
CA LEU A 427 9.81 -11.09 -0.02
C LEU A 427 8.69 -12.00 0.51
N LEU A 428 8.54 -12.03 1.84
CA LEU A 428 7.54 -12.77 2.62
C LEU A 428 7.55 -12.17 4.03
N GLN A 429 6.48 -12.33 4.79
CA GLN A 429 6.52 -12.00 6.22
C GLN A 429 7.59 -12.85 6.92
N HIS A 430 8.56 -12.18 7.55
CA HIS A 430 9.70 -12.81 8.20
C HIS A 430 10.00 -12.13 9.53
N ARG A 431 10.78 -12.83 10.37
CA ARG A 431 11.21 -12.39 11.71
C ARG A 431 11.54 -10.90 11.81
N THR A 432 12.49 -10.45 11.00
CA THR A 432 12.96 -9.06 11.05
C THR A 432 11.83 -8.08 10.75
N LEU A 433 10.94 -8.38 9.80
CA LEU A 433 9.81 -7.52 9.45
C LEU A 433 8.87 -7.36 10.64
N HIS A 434 8.46 -8.46 11.27
CA HIS A 434 7.61 -8.43 12.46
C HIS A 434 8.27 -7.65 13.61
N LEU A 435 9.54 -7.95 13.89
CA LEU A 435 10.27 -7.28 14.96
C LEU A 435 10.39 -5.76 14.71
N MET A 436 10.70 -5.37 13.48
CA MET A 436 10.80 -3.96 13.12
C MET A 436 9.45 -3.24 13.14
N THR A 437 8.38 -3.93 12.75
CA THR A 437 7.00 -3.42 12.85
C THR A 437 6.63 -3.11 14.31
N GLU A 438 6.96 -4.01 15.24
CA GLU A 438 6.77 -3.78 16.67
C GLU A 438 7.64 -2.64 17.21
N LEU A 439 8.92 -2.60 16.84
CA LEU A 439 9.86 -1.55 17.28
C LEU A 439 9.56 -0.18 16.66
N ALA A 440 8.82 -0.11 15.55
CA ALA A 440 8.41 1.15 14.94
C ALA A 440 7.44 1.96 15.82
N ALA A 441 6.90 1.36 16.90
CA ALA A 441 6.11 2.05 17.90
C ALA A 441 6.89 3.17 18.61
N ASP A 442 8.18 2.95 18.88
CA ASP A 442 9.07 3.83 19.65
C ASP A 442 10.36 4.22 18.91
N HIS A 443 10.67 3.57 17.78
CA HIS A 443 11.83 3.88 16.94
C HIS A 443 11.40 4.37 15.56
N ARG A 444 12.29 5.11 14.88
CA ARG A 444 12.23 5.29 13.43
C ARG A 444 13.01 4.14 12.79
N ILE A 445 12.35 3.31 11.99
CA ILE A 445 13.01 2.21 11.31
C ILE A 445 13.37 2.64 9.89
N LEU A 446 14.65 2.57 9.56
CA LEU A 446 15.15 2.65 8.19
C LEU A 446 15.59 1.23 7.79
N PHE A 447 14.76 0.53 7.03
CA PHE A 447 15.04 -0.82 6.56
C PHE A 447 15.75 -0.76 5.21
N ILE A 448 16.99 -1.21 5.14
CA ILE A 448 17.80 -1.20 3.94
C ILE A 448 17.73 -2.57 3.28
N ASP A 449 17.07 -2.60 2.13
CA ASP A 449 17.00 -3.78 1.26
C ASP A 449 18.35 -4.03 0.56
N PRO A 450 18.58 -5.25 0.03
CA PRO A 450 19.74 -5.52 -0.80
C PRO A 450 19.81 -4.56 -2.00
N PRO A 451 21.01 -4.15 -2.42
CA PRO A 451 21.14 -3.31 -3.60
C PRO A 451 20.66 -4.07 -4.85
N VAL A 452 20.03 -3.36 -5.77
CA VAL A 452 19.59 -3.90 -7.06
C VAL A 452 20.35 -3.20 -8.17
N HIS A 453 20.68 -3.95 -9.22
CA HIS A 453 21.26 -3.38 -10.43
C HIS A 453 20.26 -2.41 -11.07
N ALA A 454 20.71 -1.23 -11.44
CA ALA A 454 19.93 -0.31 -12.26
C ALA A 454 20.84 0.45 -13.22
N GLU A 455 20.29 0.81 -14.38
CA GLU A 455 20.94 1.74 -15.30
C GLU A 455 20.89 3.18 -14.78
N GLY A 456 21.92 3.95 -15.14
CA GLY A 456 22.06 5.37 -14.77
C GLY A 456 22.76 5.61 -13.43
N PRO A 457 22.65 6.82 -12.84
CA PRO A 457 23.30 7.14 -11.57
C PRO A 457 22.67 6.37 -10.42
N ALA A 458 23.49 6.07 -9.41
CA ALA A 458 23.04 5.40 -8.20
C ALA A 458 21.98 6.26 -7.48
N ARG A 459 20.90 5.62 -7.01
CA ARG A 459 19.78 6.30 -6.34
C ARG A 459 19.09 5.41 -5.32
N LEU A 460 18.19 5.97 -4.51
CA LEU A 460 17.37 5.21 -3.55
C LEU A 460 15.93 5.16 -4.03
N LEU A 461 15.32 3.98 -4.01
CA LEU A 461 13.88 3.84 -3.96
C LEU A 461 13.43 3.79 -2.50
N CYS A 462 12.38 4.53 -2.18
CA CYS A 462 11.83 4.62 -0.85
C CYS A 462 10.38 4.15 -0.87
N SER A 463 10.00 3.31 0.10
CA SER A 463 8.60 2.97 0.38
C SER A 463 8.36 2.95 1.88
N CYS A 464 7.10 3.04 2.30
CA CYS A 464 6.76 2.96 3.73
C CYS A 464 5.63 1.96 3.97
N PRO A 465 5.97 0.66 3.99
CA PRO A 465 4.97 -0.40 4.09
C PRO A 465 4.28 -0.46 5.47
N TRP A 466 4.86 0.19 6.48
CA TRP A 466 4.30 0.25 7.83
C TRP A 466 4.55 1.61 8.49
N PRO A 467 3.62 2.14 9.31
CA PRO A 467 3.86 3.34 10.09
C PRO A 467 5.19 3.30 10.86
N GLY A 468 6.10 4.23 10.56
CA GLY A 468 7.43 4.33 11.19
C GLY A 468 8.51 3.45 10.60
N VAL A 469 8.19 2.67 9.57
CA VAL A 469 9.15 1.92 8.77
C VAL A 469 9.25 2.56 7.40
N GLN A 470 10.47 2.97 7.06
CA GLN A 470 10.85 3.39 5.72
C GLN A 470 11.79 2.32 5.15
N VAL A 471 11.42 1.71 4.04
CA VAL A 471 12.27 0.79 3.30
C VAL A 471 13.04 1.57 2.24
N LEU A 472 14.37 1.41 2.24
CA LEU A 472 15.32 2.02 1.33
C LEU A 472 15.93 0.91 0.47
N GLN A 473 15.69 0.93 -0.84
CA GLN A 473 16.31 0.02 -1.79
C GLN A 473 17.36 0.77 -2.62
N PRO A 474 18.65 0.49 -2.42
CA PRO A 474 19.71 1.07 -3.23
C PRO A 474 19.67 0.53 -4.67
N LEU A 475 19.58 1.43 -5.63
CA LEU A 475 19.77 1.12 -7.04
C LEU A 475 21.19 1.52 -7.42
N VAL A 476 22.04 0.53 -7.72
CA VAL A 476 23.48 0.73 -7.92
C VAL A 476 23.94 0.02 -9.19
N PRO A 477 24.54 0.74 -10.16
CA PRO A 477 25.11 0.12 -11.35
C PRO A 477 26.13 -0.95 -11.00
N GLY A 478 26.04 -2.10 -11.69
CA GLY A 478 26.94 -3.24 -11.50
C GLY A 478 26.70 -4.04 -10.21
N SER A 479 25.63 -3.76 -9.45
CA SER A 479 25.28 -4.59 -8.29
C SER A 479 24.92 -6.02 -8.68
N THR A 480 25.35 -7.00 -7.89
CA THR A 480 24.96 -8.41 -8.04
C THR A 480 23.78 -8.82 -7.14
N GLY A 481 23.03 -7.87 -6.56
CA GLY A 481 21.89 -8.20 -5.69
C GLY A 481 22.23 -8.40 -4.21
N SER A 482 23.50 -8.23 -3.80
CA SER A 482 23.95 -8.40 -2.41
C SER A 482 24.78 -7.20 -1.93
N PHE A 483 24.78 -6.94 -0.62
CA PHE A 483 25.53 -5.82 -0.02
C PHE A 483 27.04 -5.87 -0.30
N ASP A 484 27.61 -7.07 -0.40
CA ASP A 484 29.03 -7.30 -0.65
C ASP A 484 29.37 -7.42 -2.14
N GLY A 485 28.36 -7.39 -3.00
CA GLY A 485 28.43 -7.39 -4.46
C GLY A 485 28.06 -6.05 -5.08
N ALA A 486 28.12 -4.96 -4.31
CA ALA A 486 27.98 -3.58 -4.77
C ALA A 486 29.08 -2.70 -4.19
N PRO A 487 29.50 -1.61 -4.87
CA PRO A 487 30.51 -0.69 -4.35
C PRO A 487 30.05 -0.02 -3.04
N PRO A 488 30.69 -0.30 -1.89
CA PRO A 488 30.19 0.13 -0.59
C PRO A 488 30.22 1.66 -0.41
N HIS A 489 31.16 2.36 -1.06
CA HIS A 489 31.23 3.83 -1.00
C HIS A 489 30.08 4.51 -1.74
N ALA A 490 29.65 3.96 -2.88
CA ALA A 490 28.50 4.48 -3.63
C ALA A 490 27.20 4.31 -2.81
N MET A 491 27.03 3.12 -2.20
CA MET A 491 25.90 2.86 -1.29
C MET A 491 25.95 3.75 -0.04
N ALA A 492 27.13 3.95 0.56
CA ALA A 492 27.29 4.79 1.74
C ALA A 492 26.93 6.24 1.44
N ALA A 493 27.35 6.79 0.29
CA ALA A 493 27.00 8.14 -0.13
C ALA A 493 25.48 8.35 -0.26
N LEU A 494 24.76 7.35 -0.78
CA LEU A 494 23.30 7.37 -0.87
C LEU A 494 22.64 7.37 0.50
N LEU A 495 23.05 6.44 1.37
CA LEU A 495 22.39 6.20 2.65
C LEU A 495 22.74 7.24 3.73
N ALA A 496 23.94 7.82 3.70
CA ALA A 496 24.41 8.78 4.70
C ALA A 496 23.48 10.00 4.83
N ARG A 497 22.84 10.42 3.73
CA ARG A 497 21.87 11.54 3.72
C ARG A 497 20.59 11.24 4.51
N THR A 498 20.26 9.96 4.71
CA THR A 498 18.98 9.52 5.29
C THR A 498 19.12 9.01 6.72
N LEU A 499 20.24 8.32 7.03
CA LEU A 499 20.43 7.61 8.30
C LEU A 499 20.55 8.56 9.52
N GLY A 500 21.08 9.77 9.35
CA GLY A 500 21.36 10.68 10.46
C GLY A 500 22.54 10.20 11.34
N PRO A 501 23.13 11.08 12.16
CA PRO A 501 24.36 10.79 12.89
C PRO A 501 24.19 9.78 14.05
N ASP A 502 22.99 9.67 14.62
CA ASP A 502 22.70 8.86 15.81
C ASP A 502 22.05 7.50 15.49
N ALA A 503 22.05 7.06 14.23
CA ALA A 503 21.44 5.79 13.85
C ALA A 503 22.19 4.58 14.43
N LEU A 504 21.44 3.68 15.06
CA LEU A 504 21.95 2.39 15.52
C LEU A 504 21.85 1.37 14.38
N ALA A 505 22.98 0.77 14.01
CA ALA A 505 23.02 -0.24 12.95
C ALA A 505 22.57 -1.62 13.46
N TRP A 506 21.55 -2.18 12.81
CA TRP A 506 21.05 -3.53 13.01
C TRP A 506 21.38 -4.38 11.79
N ALA A 507 22.35 -5.28 11.91
CA ALA A 507 22.77 -6.16 10.83
C ALA A 507 22.04 -7.51 10.91
N CYS A 508 21.31 -7.90 9.86
CA CYS A 508 20.73 -9.24 9.73
C CYS A 508 21.63 -10.19 8.92
N THR A 509 22.69 -9.65 8.33
CA THR A 509 23.63 -10.38 7.46
C THR A 509 25.06 -9.90 7.68
N PRO A 510 26.05 -10.82 7.69
CA PRO A 510 27.46 -10.44 7.68
C PRO A 510 27.88 -9.73 6.38
N LEU A 511 27.13 -9.89 5.29
CA LEU A 511 27.44 -9.26 4.01
C LEU A 511 27.29 -7.73 4.05
N ALA A 512 26.58 -7.18 5.02
CA ALA A 512 26.43 -5.73 5.20
C ALA A 512 27.68 -5.07 5.85
N LEU A 513 28.61 -5.84 6.41
CA LEU A 513 29.75 -5.30 7.16
C LEU A 513 30.63 -4.32 6.35
N PRO A 514 30.98 -4.57 5.06
CA PRO A 514 31.72 -3.60 4.26
C PRO A 514 31.01 -2.25 4.14
N LEU A 515 29.69 -2.26 3.96
CA LEU A 515 28.87 -1.05 3.88
C LEU A 515 28.79 -0.32 5.22
N LEU A 516 28.58 -1.04 6.32
CA LEU A 516 28.57 -0.46 7.67
C LEU A 516 29.87 0.30 7.97
N ARG A 517 31.02 -0.28 7.58
CA ARG A 517 32.33 0.37 7.69
C ARG A 517 32.46 1.61 6.82
N ALA A 518 31.96 1.56 5.57
CA ALA A 518 31.95 2.72 4.67
C ALA A 518 31.07 3.87 5.21
N LEU A 519 29.97 3.53 5.89
CA LEU A 519 29.09 4.47 6.60
C LEU A 519 29.65 4.94 7.95
N ARG A 520 30.77 4.37 8.41
CA ARG A 520 31.34 4.58 9.75
C ARG A 520 30.35 4.27 10.88
N LEU A 521 29.41 3.35 10.65
CA LEU A 521 28.45 2.89 11.65
C LEU A 521 28.99 1.65 12.35
N ARG A 522 29.07 1.70 13.68
CA ARG A 522 29.36 0.50 14.48
C ARG A 522 28.08 -0.34 14.57
N PRO A 523 28.14 -1.65 14.29
CA PRO A 523 26.98 -2.54 14.45
C PRO A 523 26.53 -2.55 15.92
N ALA A 524 25.34 -2.03 16.19
CA ALA A 524 24.74 -2.09 17.52
C ALA A 524 24.22 -3.51 17.79
N VAL A 525 23.58 -4.11 16.78
CA VAL A 525 23.00 -5.45 16.84
C VAL A 525 23.42 -6.27 15.64
N TYR A 526 23.84 -7.52 15.88
CA TYR A 526 23.87 -8.57 14.87
C TYR A 526 22.76 -9.59 15.18
N ASP A 527 21.70 -9.60 14.37
CA ASP A 527 20.56 -10.52 14.48
C ASP A 527 20.74 -11.69 13.52
N CYS A 528 21.27 -12.80 14.04
CA CYS A 528 21.56 -13.99 13.25
C CYS A 528 20.31 -14.89 13.20
N ALA A 529 19.66 -14.91 12.04
CA ALA A 529 18.46 -15.72 11.82
C ALA A 529 18.69 -17.02 11.02
N GLU A 530 19.87 -17.17 10.41
CA GLU A 530 20.22 -18.33 9.60
C GLU A 530 21.72 -18.64 9.63
N GLY A 531 22.05 -19.90 9.33
CA GLY A 531 23.44 -20.34 9.16
C GLY A 531 24.04 -19.87 7.83
N PRO A 532 25.35 -20.10 7.62
CA PRO A 532 26.00 -19.81 6.35
C PRO A 532 25.29 -20.49 5.16
N PRO A 533 25.27 -19.85 3.97
CA PRO A 533 24.76 -20.49 2.77
C PRO A 533 25.64 -21.69 2.40
N LEU A 534 25.10 -22.58 1.55
CA LEU A 534 25.88 -23.66 0.95
C LEU A 534 26.70 -23.16 -0.25
N GLY A 535 27.75 -23.88 -0.62
CA GLY A 535 28.54 -23.61 -1.83
C GLY A 535 29.54 -22.46 -1.70
N ALA A 536 29.84 -21.82 -2.84
CA ALA A 536 30.96 -20.88 -2.98
C ALA A 536 30.87 -19.61 -2.11
N ALA A 537 29.66 -19.22 -1.68
CA ALA A 537 29.45 -18.06 -0.82
C ALA A 537 29.81 -18.32 0.67
N ALA A 538 29.89 -19.58 1.09
CA ALA A 538 30.07 -19.96 2.50
C ALA A 538 31.36 -19.42 3.15
N PRO A 539 32.55 -19.50 2.50
CA PRO A 539 33.80 -19.02 3.11
C PRO A 539 33.77 -17.50 3.39
N ARG A 540 33.26 -16.72 2.43
CA ARG A 540 33.14 -15.26 2.55
C ARG A 540 32.15 -14.88 3.65
N TRP A 541 31.01 -15.55 3.72
CA TRP A 541 30.04 -15.37 4.80
C TRP A 541 30.67 -15.60 6.18
N ARG A 542 31.34 -16.74 6.38
CA ARG A 542 31.99 -17.10 7.66
C ARG A 542 33.06 -16.09 8.06
N LEU A 543 33.88 -15.63 7.12
CA LEU A 543 34.90 -14.61 7.36
C LEU A 543 34.29 -13.30 7.87
N LEU A 544 33.24 -12.81 7.21
CA LEU A 544 32.57 -11.57 7.59
C LEU A 544 31.78 -11.74 8.90
N GLN A 545 31.16 -12.89 9.13
CA GLN A 545 30.44 -13.22 10.36
C GLN A 545 31.37 -13.21 11.58
N ALA A 546 32.55 -13.82 11.48
CA ALA A 546 33.54 -13.82 12.56
C ALA A 546 34.04 -12.40 12.91
N ARG A 547 34.03 -11.46 11.96
CA ARG A 547 34.34 -10.04 12.22
C ARG A 547 33.14 -9.34 12.85
N LEU A 548 31.95 -9.51 12.29
CA LEU A 548 30.72 -8.90 12.79
C LEU A 548 30.41 -9.31 14.24
N LEU A 549 30.64 -10.59 14.60
CA LEU A 549 30.49 -11.07 15.98
C LEU A 549 31.40 -10.34 16.98
N ARG A 550 32.59 -9.91 16.55
CA ARG A 550 33.54 -9.14 17.38
C ARG A 550 33.17 -7.67 17.47
N GLU A 551 32.61 -7.11 16.40
CA GLU A 551 32.29 -5.68 16.30
C GLU A 551 30.91 -5.32 16.87
N ALA A 552 29.96 -6.25 16.86
CA ALA A 552 28.60 -6.01 17.32
C ALA A 552 28.51 -5.91 18.85
N ALA A 553 27.83 -4.87 19.34
CA ALA A 553 27.60 -4.69 20.77
C ALA A 553 26.69 -5.80 21.33
N LEU A 554 25.65 -6.16 20.57
CA LEU A 554 24.72 -7.25 20.88
C LEU A 554 24.70 -8.29 19.74
N VAL A 555 24.62 -9.57 20.12
CA VAL A 555 24.48 -10.69 19.18
C VAL A 555 23.23 -11.47 19.57
N CYS A 556 22.28 -11.57 18.65
CA CYS A 556 21.05 -12.32 18.82
C CYS A 556 21.04 -13.55 17.90
N ALA A 557 20.40 -14.64 18.34
CA ALA A 557 20.22 -15.84 17.53
C ALA A 557 18.77 -16.32 17.52
N ALA A 558 18.23 -16.65 16.34
CA ALA A 558 16.83 -17.05 16.14
C ALA A 558 16.43 -18.41 16.73
N GLY A 559 17.39 -19.25 17.10
CA GLY A 559 17.14 -20.58 17.68
C GLY A 559 18.33 -21.12 18.48
N PRO A 560 18.09 -22.09 19.39
CA PRO A 560 19.15 -22.70 20.20
C PRO A 560 20.30 -23.32 19.40
N ALA A 561 20.05 -24.00 18.27
CA ALA A 561 21.10 -24.61 17.46
C ALA A 561 22.06 -23.56 16.91
N LEU A 562 21.51 -22.45 16.41
CA LEU A 562 22.28 -21.33 15.92
C LEU A 562 23.05 -20.63 17.06
N ALA A 563 22.42 -20.44 18.23
CA ALA A 563 23.09 -19.86 19.40
C ALA A 563 24.32 -20.69 19.83
N ARG A 564 24.18 -22.02 19.89
CA ARG A 564 25.29 -22.94 20.17
C ARG A 564 26.40 -22.86 19.13
N ALA A 565 26.05 -22.73 17.84
CA ALA A 565 27.02 -22.60 16.75
C ALA A 565 27.82 -21.28 16.82
N LEU A 566 27.25 -20.21 17.39
CA LEU A 566 27.90 -18.90 17.54
C LEU A 566 28.72 -18.77 18.83
N ALA A 567 28.44 -19.58 19.86
CA ALA A 567 29.08 -19.52 21.17
C ALA A 567 30.63 -19.60 21.17
N PRO A 568 31.30 -20.39 20.30
CA PRO A 568 32.77 -20.50 20.29
C PRO A 568 33.52 -19.19 20.01
N HIS A 569 32.83 -18.12 19.59
CA HIS A 569 33.42 -16.80 19.36
C HIS A 569 33.59 -15.95 20.64
N GLY A 570 33.29 -16.48 21.82
CA GLY A 570 33.57 -15.83 23.11
C GLY A 570 32.67 -14.63 23.43
N ARG A 571 31.52 -14.53 22.77
CA ARG A 571 30.53 -13.45 22.98
C ARG A 571 29.27 -14.02 23.60
N ARG A 572 28.64 -13.23 24.47
CA ARG A 572 27.29 -13.52 24.96
C ARG A 572 26.33 -13.43 23.77
N VAL A 573 25.61 -14.52 23.51
CA VAL A 573 24.55 -14.59 22.49
C VAL A 573 23.21 -14.53 23.21
N ASP A 574 22.45 -13.48 22.98
CA ASP A 574 21.12 -13.33 23.56
C ASP A 574 20.09 -14.14 22.76
N HIS A 575 19.23 -14.83 23.49
CA HIS A 575 18.24 -15.75 22.94
C HIS A 575 16.98 -14.99 22.50
N LEU A 576 17.05 -14.40 21.31
CA LEU A 576 15.88 -13.86 20.65
C LEU A 576 15.34 -14.94 19.71
N PHE A 577 14.51 -15.86 20.20
CA PHE A 577 14.00 -16.96 19.37
C PHE A 577 12.84 -16.56 18.46
N GLN A 578 12.43 -17.44 17.55
CA GLN A 578 11.24 -17.22 16.70
C GLN A 578 9.99 -16.96 17.55
N ALA A 579 9.02 -16.31 16.91
CA ALA A 579 7.73 -15.94 17.45
C ALA A 579 6.67 -16.05 16.34
N VAL A 580 5.41 -15.87 16.71
CA VAL A 580 4.26 -15.98 15.82
C VAL A 580 3.19 -14.96 16.21
N ASP A 581 2.44 -14.47 15.23
CA ASP A 581 1.20 -13.75 15.47
C ASP A 581 0.08 -14.78 15.75
N ALA A 582 0.03 -15.25 17.00
CA ALA A 582 -0.92 -16.28 17.40
C ALA A 582 -2.38 -15.85 17.18
N ALA A 583 -2.68 -14.54 17.36
CA ALA A 583 -4.02 -14.00 17.15
C ALA A 583 -4.41 -13.99 15.67
N HIS A 584 -3.47 -13.71 14.76
CA HIS A 584 -3.68 -13.79 13.31
C HIS A 584 -3.98 -15.20 12.83
N PHE A 585 -3.23 -16.19 13.31
CA PHE A 585 -3.40 -17.58 12.87
C PHE A 585 -4.47 -18.36 13.63
N ALA A 586 -4.97 -17.85 14.76
CA ALA A 586 -5.98 -18.54 15.56
C ALA A 586 -7.21 -18.93 14.72
N PRO A 587 -7.84 -20.10 14.94
CA PRO A 587 -9.05 -20.49 14.23
C PRO A 587 -10.19 -19.46 14.27
N ALA A 588 -10.29 -18.70 15.38
CA ALA A 588 -11.29 -17.65 15.56
C ALA A 588 -11.04 -16.38 14.72
N ALA A 589 -9.86 -16.24 14.11
CA ALA A 589 -9.53 -15.09 13.27
C ALA A 589 -10.21 -15.14 11.89
N VAL A 590 -10.61 -16.33 11.44
CA VAL A 590 -11.25 -16.53 10.12
C VAL A 590 -12.75 -16.32 10.26
N ALA A 591 -13.23 -15.12 9.93
CA ALA A 591 -14.65 -14.82 9.91
C ALA A 591 -15.34 -15.47 8.70
N PRO A 592 -16.45 -16.20 8.89
CA PRO A 592 -17.26 -16.70 7.78
C PRO A 592 -17.71 -15.55 6.87
N GLY A 593 -17.54 -15.69 5.56
CA GLY A 593 -17.96 -14.69 4.58
C GLY A 593 -17.00 -13.52 4.36
N ALA A 594 -15.91 -13.38 5.12
CA ALA A 594 -14.86 -12.38 4.83
C ALA A 594 -14.18 -12.65 3.48
N SER A 595 -13.63 -11.60 2.85
CA SER A 595 -12.97 -11.68 1.53
C SER A 595 -11.89 -12.76 1.50
N GLU A 596 -11.04 -12.86 2.54
CA GLU A 596 -9.99 -13.87 2.62
C GLU A 596 -10.55 -15.29 2.73
N ALA A 597 -11.66 -15.49 3.43
CA ALA A 597 -12.30 -16.80 3.55
C ALA A 597 -12.89 -17.28 2.21
N GLN A 598 -13.48 -16.36 1.44
CA GLN A 598 -14.00 -16.62 0.10
C GLN A 598 -12.87 -16.93 -0.88
N GLU A 599 -11.79 -16.15 -0.85
CA GLU A 599 -10.64 -16.36 -1.73
C GLU A 599 -9.94 -17.69 -1.45
N ALA A 600 -9.75 -18.05 -0.17
CA ALA A 600 -9.23 -19.36 0.20
C ALA A 600 -10.16 -20.50 -0.26
N ALA A 601 -11.48 -20.28 -0.29
CA ALA A 601 -12.44 -21.24 -0.83
C ALA A 601 -12.31 -21.41 -2.34
N ARG A 602 -12.05 -20.32 -3.07
CA ARG A 602 -11.82 -20.32 -4.52
C ARG A 602 -10.52 -21.06 -4.86
N LEU A 603 -9.42 -20.73 -4.18
CA LEU A 603 -8.09 -21.31 -4.44
C LEU A 603 -8.01 -22.80 -4.14
N LEU A 604 -8.71 -23.28 -3.11
CA LEU A 604 -8.73 -24.69 -2.70
C LEU A 604 -10.02 -25.41 -3.12
N GLY A 605 -10.85 -24.75 -3.92
CA GLY A 605 -12.11 -25.29 -4.42
C GLY A 605 -11.89 -26.48 -5.35
N GLY A 606 -12.76 -27.49 -5.27
CA GLY A 606 -12.67 -28.69 -6.11
C GLY A 606 -11.62 -29.72 -5.66
N LEU A 607 -10.76 -29.40 -4.68
CA LEU A 607 -9.81 -30.37 -4.11
C LEU A 607 -10.52 -31.32 -3.15
N SER A 608 -10.74 -32.57 -3.60
CA SER A 608 -11.35 -33.66 -2.81
C SER A 608 -10.29 -34.49 -2.08
N GLY A 609 -10.59 -34.90 -0.84
CA GLY A 609 -9.71 -35.71 -0.02
C GLY A 609 -8.84 -34.89 0.94
N PRO A 610 -7.95 -35.56 1.70
CA PRO A 610 -7.09 -34.90 2.70
C PRO A 610 -6.14 -33.89 2.07
N ARG A 611 -6.05 -32.70 2.64
CA ARG A 611 -5.20 -31.59 2.18
C ARG A 611 -3.98 -31.46 3.08
N ILE A 612 -2.82 -31.83 2.54
CA ILE A 612 -1.54 -31.79 3.25
C ILE A 612 -0.75 -30.60 2.72
N GLY A 613 -0.34 -29.65 3.57
CA GLY A 613 0.13 -28.36 3.09
C GLY A 613 1.48 -27.91 3.61
N HIS A 614 2.24 -27.24 2.75
CA HIS A 614 3.43 -26.47 3.11
C HIS A 614 3.17 -24.99 2.92
N VAL A 615 3.64 -24.15 3.83
CA VAL A 615 3.55 -22.69 3.74
C VAL A 615 4.94 -22.08 3.87
N GLY A 616 5.29 -21.14 3.00
CA GLY A 616 6.58 -20.44 3.03
C GLY A 616 7.36 -20.53 1.72
N ARG A 617 8.54 -19.91 1.69
CA ARG A 617 9.41 -19.88 0.52
C ARG A 617 9.81 -21.30 0.12
N ILE A 618 9.61 -21.68 -1.14
CA ILE A 618 10.02 -22.98 -1.66
C ILE A 618 11.39 -22.82 -2.30
N GLY A 619 12.44 -23.05 -1.51
CA GLY A 619 13.83 -22.90 -1.95
C GLY A 619 14.63 -24.19 -1.81
N THR A 620 15.95 -24.08 -1.91
CA THR A 620 16.90 -25.21 -1.82
C THR A 620 16.83 -26.02 -0.53
N HIS A 621 16.16 -25.52 0.51
CA HIS A 621 15.94 -26.20 1.77
C HIS A 621 14.75 -27.17 1.74
N VAL A 622 13.83 -27.04 0.78
CA VAL A 622 12.70 -27.97 0.61
C VAL A 622 13.17 -29.19 -0.17
N ASP A 623 12.84 -30.39 0.30
CA ASP A 623 13.17 -31.64 -0.36
C ASP A 623 12.09 -32.00 -1.39
N LEU A 624 12.32 -31.59 -2.64
CA LEU A 624 11.39 -31.85 -3.74
C LEU A 624 11.24 -33.35 -4.06
N ALA A 625 12.28 -34.15 -3.82
CA ALA A 625 12.23 -35.58 -4.07
C ALA A 625 11.35 -36.29 -3.02
N LEU A 626 11.49 -35.88 -1.76
CA LEU A 626 10.61 -36.35 -0.68
C LEU A 626 9.15 -35.98 -0.93
N LEU A 627 8.87 -34.74 -1.37
CA LEU A 627 7.50 -34.33 -1.74
C LEU A 627 6.92 -35.18 -2.87
N ALA A 628 7.70 -35.44 -3.92
CA ALA A 628 7.29 -36.31 -5.02
C ALA A 628 6.99 -37.74 -4.53
N ALA A 629 7.85 -38.30 -3.68
CA ALA A 629 7.65 -39.64 -3.14
C ALA A 629 6.41 -39.74 -2.23
N ILE A 630 6.10 -38.71 -1.44
CA ILE A 630 4.85 -38.65 -0.65
C ILE A 630 3.63 -38.57 -1.59
N ALA A 631 3.70 -37.75 -2.65
CA ALA A 631 2.64 -37.62 -3.64
C ALA A 631 2.35 -38.94 -4.35
N ASP A 632 3.40 -39.67 -4.75
CA ASP A 632 3.31 -40.96 -5.44
C ASP A 632 2.75 -42.06 -4.50
N ALA A 633 3.09 -42.02 -3.20
CA ALA A 633 2.61 -42.98 -2.22
C ALA A 633 1.13 -42.80 -1.82
N ARG A 634 0.57 -41.58 -1.96
CA ARG A 634 -0.84 -41.28 -1.63
C ARG A 634 -1.51 -40.42 -2.72
N PRO A 635 -1.90 -41.02 -3.86
CA PRO A 635 -2.50 -40.29 -4.98
C PRO A 635 -3.83 -39.58 -4.68
N HIS A 636 -4.52 -39.97 -3.60
CA HIS A 636 -5.81 -39.40 -3.20
C HIS A 636 -5.69 -38.23 -2.20
N TRP A 637 -4.49 -37.95 -1.69
CA TRP A 637 -4.22 -36.73 -0.93
C TRP A 637 -4.06 -35.55 -1.87
N GLN A 638 -4.19 -34.34 -1.36
CA GLN A 638 -3.97 -33.09 -2.09
C GLN A 638 -2.82 -32.36 -1.40
N ILE A 639 -1.64 -32.38 -2.02
CA ILE A 639 -0.44 -31.75 -1.46
C ILE A 639 -0.36 -30.32 -1.96
N VAL A 640 -0.58 -29.36 -1.07
CA VAL A 640 -0.74 -27.93 -1.40
C VAL A 640 0.48 -27.14 -0.95
N LEU A 641 1.22 -26.55 -1.89
CA LEU A 641 2.41 -25.74 -1.58
C LEU A 641 2.09 -24.25 -1.77
N ILE A 642 2.20 -23.50 -0.67
CA ILE A 642 1.78 -22.10 -0.56
C ILE A 642 3.02 -21.24 -0.33
N GLY A 643 3.53 -20.61 -1.38
CA GLY A 643 4.62 -19.65 -1.30
C GLY A 643 5.43 -19.51 -2.59
N PRO A 644 6.31 -18.49 -2.67
CA PRO A 644 7.13 -18.25 -3.85
C PRO A 644 8.17 -19.36 -4.03
N VAL A 645 8.36 -19.79 -5.28
CA VAL A 645 9.45 -20.67 -5.69
C VAL A 645 10.72 -19.83 -5.86
N ALA A 646 11.75 -20.18 -5.10
CA ALA A 646 13.04 -19.48 -5.05
C ALA A 646 14.17 -20.48 -5.28
N LEU A 647 14.15 -21.12 -6.44
CA LEU A 647 15.13 -22.06 -6.96
C LEU A 647 15.87 -21.42 -8.14
N ALA A 648 16.98 -22.03 -8.57
CA ALA A 648 17.69 -21.57 -9.77
C ALA A 648 16.78 -21.71 -11.00
N ASP A 649 16.91 -20.79 -11.95
CA ASP A 649 16.13 -20.81 -13.18
C ASP A 649 16.26 -22.16 -13.90
N GLY A 650 15.12 -22.68 -14.36
CA GLY A 650 15.05 -23.99 -15.02
C GLY A 650 15.08 -25.20 -14.07
N THR A 651 15.12 -25.01 -12.75
CA THR A 651 15.00 -26.14 -11.81
C THR A 651 13.62 -26.80 -11.97
N PRO A 652 13.54 -28.09 -12.36
CA PRO A 652 12.25 -28.73 -12.59
C PRO A 652 11.50 -28.97 -11.27
N LEU A 653 10.25 -28.54 -11.22
CA LEU A 653 9.33 -28.84 -10.11
C LEU A 653 8.63 -30.18 -10.36
N PRO A 654 8.46 -31.04 -9.34
CA PRO A 654 7.76 -32.30 -9.52
C PRO A 654 6.30 -32.05 -9.91
N GLN A 655 5.87 -32.71 -10.97
CA GLN A 655 4.51 -32.65 -11.49
C GLN A 655 3.80 -33.96 -11.15
N ARG A 656 2.72 -33.89 -10.37
CA ARG A 656 1.75 -34.97 -10.13
C ARG A 656 0.34 -34.36 -10.06
N PRO A 657 -0.72 -35.11 -10.40
CA PRO A 657 -2.10 -34.60 -10.34
C PRO A 657 -2.54 -34.10 -8.96
N ASN A 658 -1.88 -34.57 -7.90
CA ASN A 658 -2.14 -34.20 -6.51
C ASN A 658 -1.12 -33.21 -5.91
N LEU A 659 -0.23 -32.61 -6.72
CA LEU A 659 0.66 -31.53 -6.28
C LEU A 659 0.15 -30.18 -6.79
N HIS A 660 -0.19 -29.28 -5.87
CA HIS A 660 -0.78 -27.98 -6.17
C HIS A 660 0.17 -26.85 -5.76
N TRP A 661 0.63 -26.06 -6.73
CA TRP A 661 1.56 -24.96 -6.53
C TRP A 661 0.80 -23.62 -6.55
N LEU A 662 0.47 -23.07 -5.39
CA LEU A 662 -0.33 -21.84 -5.30
C LEU A 662 0.49 -20.55 -5.45
N GLY A 663 1.82 -20.65 -5.48
CA GLY A 663 2.70 -19.48 -5.52
C GLY A 663 2.59 -18.62 -4.24
N ALA A 664 3.13 -17.40 -4.30
CA ALA A 664 3.06 -16.47 -3.18
C ALA A 664 1.61 -16.03 -2.93
N GLN A 665 1.19 -16.08 -1.66
CA GLN A 665 -0.14 -15.64 -1.22
C GLN A 665 0.00 -14.50 -0.19
N PRO A 666 -0.95 -13.54 -0.14
CA PRO A 666 -0.92 -12.48 0.86
C PRO A 666 -0.91 -13.05 2.28
N TYR A 667 -0.14 -12.44 3.19
CA TYR A 667 -0.07 -12.91 4.58
C TYR A 667 -1.43 -12.92 5.29
N SER A 668 -2.31 -11.97 4.94
CA SER A 668 -3.68 -11.89 5.46
C SER A 668 -4.55 -13.11 5.09
N LEU A 669 -4.25 -13.75 3.95
CA LEU A 669 -4.98 -14.90 3.43
C LEU A 669 -4.54 -16.23 4.07
N LEU A 670 -3.33 -16.28 4.64
CA LEU A 670 -2.76 -17.51 5.18
C LEU A 670 -3.65 -18.18 6.23
N PRO A 671 -4.23 -17.50 7.25
CA PRO A 671 -5.09 -18.16 8.23
C PRO A 671 -6.29 -18.88 7.59
N ALA A 672 -6.90 -18.29 6.56
CA ALA A 672 -8.03 -18.88 5.84
C ALA A 672 -7.60 -20.10 5.00
N LEU A 673 -6.39 -20.06 4.41
CA LEU A 673 -5.81 -21.21 3.71
C LEU A 673 -5.45 -22.34 4.69
N LEU A 674 -4.76 -22.02 5.79
CA LEU A 674 -4.37 -22.98 6.83
C LEU A 674 -5.60 -23.65 7.44
N ALA A 675 -6.67 -22.89 7.70
CA ALA A 675 -7.94 -23.42 8.21
C ALA A 675 -8.53 -24.54 7.31
N ARG A 676 -8.24 -24.51 6.01
CA ARG A 676 -8.70 -25.49 5.00
C ARG A 676 -7.73 -26.65 4.76
N LEU A 677 -6.55 -26.64 5.35
CA LEU A 677 -5.60 -27.75 5.35
C LEU A 677 -5.91 -28.71 6.51
N ASP A 678 -5.60 -30.00 6.33
CA ASP A 678 -5.80 -31.02 7.35
C ASP A 678 -4.52 -31.31 8.16
N VAL A 679 -3.36 -31.29 7.49
CA VAL A 679 -2.03 -31.50 8.11
C VAL A 679 -0.99 -30.59 7.47
N GLY A 680 -0.13 -29.98 8.29
CA GLY A 680 1.03 -29.22 7.84
C GLY A 680 2.25 -30.09 7.57
N LEU A 681 3.12 -29.66 6.65
CA LEU A 681 4.27 -30.41 6.18
C LEU A 681 5.55 -29.55 6.12
N LEU A 682 6.60 -30.02 6.80
CA LEU A 682 7.98 -29.50 6.73
C LEU A 682 8.94 -30.57 6.20
N ALA A 683 8.77 -30.91 4.92
CA ALA A 683 9.65 -31.80 4.16
C ALA A 683 10.94 -31.07 3.73
N TRP A 684 11.83 -30.80 4.69
CA TRP A 684 13.08 -30.08 4.44
C TRP A 684 14.26 -31.05 4.27
N ARG A 685 15.24 -30.65 3.47
CA ARG A 685 16.54 -31.32 3.42
C ARG A 685 17.24 -31.18 4.76
N ARG A 686 17.99 -32.20 5.17
CA ARG A 686 18.84 -32.17 6.38
C ARG A 686 20.29 -31.98 5.99
N ASP A 687 20.79 -30.75 6.06
CA ASP A 687 22.16 -30.40 5.70
C ASP A 687 22.77 -29.39 6.69
N ALA A 688 24.02 -28.99 6.46
CA ALA A 688 24.75 -28.06 7.34
C ALA A 688 24.08 -26.68 7.50
N HIS A 689 23.17 -26.28 6.60
CA HIS A 689 22.40 -25.05 6.71
C HIS A 689 21.11 -25.27 7.50
N THR A 690 20.30 -26.29 7.15
CA THR A 690 18.97 -26.51 7.74
C THR A 690 19.01 -27.08 9.17
N VAL A 691 20.07 -27.77 9.58
CA VAL A 691 20.22 -28.25 10.98
C VAL A 691 20.36 -27.11 11.99
N LEU A 692 20.67 -25.89 11.54
CA LEU A 692 20.72 -24.68 12.35
C LEU A 692 19.41 -23.89 12.34
N ALA A 693 18.42 -24.32 11.55
CA ALA A 693 17.19 -23.58 11.36
C ALA A 693 16.20 -23.80 12.50
N HIS A 694 15.47 -22.74 12.81
CA HIS A 694 14.30 -22.76 13.66
C HIS A 694 13.11 -22.26 12.82
N PRO A 695 12.29 -23.17 12.23
CA PRO A 695 11.28 -22.80 11.24
C PRO A 695 10.11 -22.04 11.88
N PRO A 696 9.81 -20.79 11.46
CA PRO A 696 8.63 -20.07 11.96
C PRO A 696 7.31 -20.73 11.55
N GLN A 697 7.28 -21.41 10.39
CA GLN A 697 6.11 -22.13 9.86
C GLN A 697 5.52 -23.12 10.87
N LEU A 698 6.37 -23.73 11.69
CA LEU A 698 5.94 -24.65 12.74
C LEU A 698 5.01 -23.95 13.71
N LEU A 699 5.36 -22.75 14.16
CA LEU A 699 4.55 -21.96 15.08
C LEU A 699 3.25 -21.50 14.42
N GLU A 700 3.27 -21.19 13.13
CA GLU A 700 2.09 -20.80 12.36
C GLU A 700 1.05 -21.94 12.29
N PHE A 701 1.48 -23.17 11.97
CA PHE A 701 0.59 -24.34 11.99
C PHE A 701 0.06 -24.65 13.39
N LEU A 702 0.91 -24.59 14.42
CA LEU A 702 0.48 -24.80 15.80
C LEU A 702 -0.51 -23.73 16.26
N ALA A 703 -0.31 -22.46 15.89
CA ALA A 703 -1.24 -21.37 16.19
C ALA A 703 -2.58 -21.53 15.45
N ALA A 704 -2.55 -22.04 14.22
CA ALA A 704 -3.74 -22.42 13.47
C ALA A 704 -4.44 -23.69 13.98
N GLY A 705 -3.90 -24.34 15.01
CA GLY A 705 -4.45 -25.57 15.57
C GLY A 705 -4.36 -26.76 14.62
N LYS A 706 -3.37 -26.75 13.71
CA LYS A 706 -3.17 -27.80 12.71
C LYS A 706 -2.03 -28.73 13.15
N PRO A 707 -2.20 -30.06 13.01
CA PRO A 707 -1.10 -31.00 13.23
C PRO A 707 -0.02 -30.78 12.17
N LEU A 708 1.23 -31.11 12.52
CA LEU A 708 2.39 -30.85 11.68
C LEU A 708 3.33 -32.06 11.69
N VAL A 709 3.81 -32.44 10.51
CA VAL A 709 4.88 -33.42 10.34
C VAL A 709 6.12 -32.74 9.77
N SER A 710 7.26 -32.91 10.43
CA SER A 710 8.54 -32.29 10.07
C SER A 710 9.64 -33.34 9.92
N VAL A 711 10.72 -33.00 9.23
CA VAL A 711 11.99 -33.72 9.43
C VAL A 711 12.53 -33.47 10.86
N PRO A 712 13.31 -34.40 11.44
CA PRO A 712 13.86 -34.26 12.79
C PRO A 712 15.04 -33.27 12.82
N LEU A 713 14.72 -31.97 12.77
CA LEU A 713 15.72 -30.91 13.00
C LEU A 713 16.07 -30.83 14.50
N PRO A 714 17.31 -30.47 14.87
CA PRO A 714 17.73 -30.44 16.27
C PRO A 714 16.83 -29.60 17.18
N ASP A 715 16.50 -28.37 16.77
CA ASP A 715 15.63 -27.50 17.55
C ASP A 715 14.16 -27.95 17.52
N VAL A 716 13.73 -28.66 16.45
CA VAL A 716 12.40 -29.26 16.39
C VAL A 716 12.24 -30.35 17.44
N GLN A 717 13.20 -31.26 17.51
CA GLN A 717 13.20 -32.35 18.48
C GLN A 717 13.35 -31.82 19.92
N ALA A 718 14.23 -30.85 20.14
CA ALA A 718 14.49 -30.33 21.49
C ALA A 718 13.32 -29.52 22.07
N LEU A 719 12.65 -28.69 21.25
CA LEU A 719 11.64 -27.74 21.73
C LEU A 719 10.20 -28.23 21.55
N TYR A 720 9.94 -29.06 20.54
CA TYR A 720 8.58 -29.41 20.12
C TYR A 720 8.24 -30.89 20.22
N ALA A 721 9.03 -31.68 20.95
CA ALA A 721 8.74 -33.08 21.24
C ALA A 721 7.35 -33.26 21.86
N GLY A 722 6.51 -34.10 21.24
CA GLY A 722 5.12 -34.34 21.64
C GLY A 722 4.13 -33.26 21.20
N MET A 723 4.58 -32.24 20.46
CA MET A 723 3.71 -31.25 19.81
C MET A 723 3.78 -31.34 18.28
N VAL A 724 4.89 -31.82 17.74
CA VAL A 724 5.14 -32.00 16.30
C VAL A 724 5.66 -33.41 16.05
N ASP A 725 5.08 -34.09 15.06
CA ASP A 725 5.56 -35.40 14.64
C ASP A 725 6.79 -35.25 13.74
N THR A 726 7.74 -36.18 13.86
CA THR A 726 8.95 -36.17 13.02
C THR A 726 9.13 -37.46 12.23
N ALA A 727 9.53 -37.34 10.97
CA ALA A 727 9.83 -38.47 10.08
C ALA A 727 11.06 -38.19 9.21
N GLU A 728 11.78 -39.24 8.82
CA GLU A 728 13.02 -39.11 8.03
C GLU A 728 12.82 -39.37 6.54
N ASP A 729 11.86 -40.21 6.18
CA ASP A 729 11.64 -40.69 4.80
C ASP A 729 10.15 -40.62 4.41
N ALA A 730 9.86 -40.84 3.11
CA ALA A 730 8.51 -40.73 2.57
C ALA A 730 7.52 -41.68 3.27
N ALA A 731 7.93 -42.91 3.58
CA ALA A 731 7.09 -43.89 4.25
C ALA A 731 6.75 -43.44 5.69
N GLY A 732 7.72 -42.90 6.41
CA GLY A 732 7.52 -42.30 7.73
C GLY A 732 6.61 -41.07 7.69
N PHE A 733 6.79 -40.19 6.70
CA PHE A 733 5.93 -39.03 6.50
C PHE A 733 4.48 -39.43 6.23
N VAL A 734 4.26 -40.43 5.37
CA VAL A 734 2.92 -40.98 5.10
C VAL A 734 2.29 -41.52 6.39
N ARG A 735 2.98 -42.37 7.15
CA ARG A 735 2.46 -42.92 8.42
C ARG A 735 2.13 -41.81 9.44
N ALA A 736 3.01 -40.82 9.57
CA ALA A 736 2.82 -39.71 10.50
C ALA A 736 1.62 -38.82 10.08
N CYS A 737 1.46 -38.54 8.79
CA CYS A 737 0.32 -37.79 8.27
C CYS A 737 -1.00 -38.57 8.45
N GLU A 738 -1.00 -39.89 8.22
CA GLU A 738 -2.17 -40.74 8.47
C GLU A 738 -2.58 -40.72 9.94
N ALA A 739 -1.61 -40.86 10.85
CA ALA A 739 -1.86 -40.75 12.28
C ALA A 739 -2.39 -39.36 12.66
N ALA A 740 -1.85 -38.29 12.08
CA ALA A 740 -2.34 -36.93 12.28
C ALA A 740 -3.80 -36.77 11.80
N LEU A 741 -4.13 -37.25 10.59
CA LEU A 741 -5.48 -37.23 10.03
C LEU A 741 -6.49 -37.97 10.91
N GLN A 742 -6.10 -39.10 11.49
CA GLN A 742 -6.94 -39.86 12.43
C GLN A 742 -7.15 -39.10 13.75
N ARG A 743 -6.14 -38.37 14.24
CA ARG A 743 -6.25 -37.56 15.47
C ARG A 743 -7.01 -36.25 15.26
N SER A 744 -7.09 -35.72 14.05
CA SER A 744 -7.76 -34.45 13.75
C SER A 744 -9.26 -34.40 14.12
N GLY A 745 -9.86 -35.52 14.59
CA GLY A 745 -11.20 -35.58 15.19
C GLY A 745 -11.26 -35.80 16.71
N ALA A 746 -10.15 -36.14 17.37
CA ALA A 746 -10.05 -36.40 18.81
C ALA A 746 -9.09 -35.39 19.47
N CYS A 747 -9.63 -34.33 20.05
CA CYS A 747 -8.82 -33.33 20.73
C CYS A 747 -8.26 -33.92 22.04
N GLU A 748 -6.96 -34.23 22.09
CA GLU A 748 -6.28 -34.45 23.37
C GLU A 748 -6.11 -33.11 24.10
N PRO A 749 -6.89 -32.82 25.16
CA PRO A 749 -6.91 -31.49 25.77
C PRO A 749 -5.55 -31.07 26.32
N HIS A 750 -4.75 -32.04 26.78
CA HIS A 750 -3.40 -31.84 27.31
C HIS A 750 -2.41 -31.37 26.25
N ALA A 751 -2.41 -31.98 25.05
CA ALA A 751 -1.55 -31.56 23.95
C ALA A 751 -1.89 -30.13 23.51
N ARG A 752 -3.18 -29.80 23.41
CA ARG A 752 -3.65 -28.45 23.08
C ARG A 752 -3.24 -27.43 24.15
N ALA A 753 -3.43 -27.74 25.43
CA ALA A 753 -3.03 -26.85 26.53
C ALA A 753 -1.52 -26.57 26.52
N ARG A 754 -0.70 -27.60 26.25
CA ARG A 754 0.76 -27.45 26.14
C ARG A 754 1.17 -26.55 24.97
N ILE A 755 0.55 -26.72 23.79
CA ILE A 755 0.78 -25.84 22.63
C ILE A 755 0.40 -24.40 22.96
N GLN A 756 -0.77 -24.17 23.57
CA GLN A 756 -1.22 -22.82 23.94
C GLN A 756 -0.28 -22.15 24.95
N ALA A 757 0.19 -22.89 25.97
CA ALA A 757 1.16 -22.38 26.93
C ALA A 757 2.50 -22.00 26.26
N MET A 758 2.96 -22.78 25.29
CA MET A 758 4.17 -22.47 24.51
C MET A 758 3.97 -21.21 23.64
N LEU A 759 2.86 -21.14 22.90
CA LEU A 759 2.55 -20.01 22.02
C LEU A 759 2.44 -18.68 22.78
N ALA A 760 1.91 -18.71 24.01
CA ALA A 760 1.84 -17.53 24.88
C ALA A 760 3.22 -16.90 25.19
N GLY A 761 4.29 -17.70 25.16
CA GLY A 761 5.67 -17.23 25.35
C GLY A 761 6.40 -16.83 24.04
N CYS A 762 5.70 -16.89 22.91
CA CYS A 762 6.28 -16.76 21.57
C CYS A 762 5.62 -15.63 20.75
N SER A 763 5.35 -14.46 21.35
CA SER A 763 4.80 -13.30 20.65
C SER A 763 5.87 -12.34 20.12
N TRP A 764 5.59 -11.67 19.00
CA TRP A 764 6.48 -10.64 18.44
C TRP A 764 6.62 -9.42 19.36
N GLU A 765 5.53 -9.01 20.01
CA GLU A 765 5.55 -7.96 21.04
C GLU A 765 6.51 -8.32 22.19
N GLY A 766 6.46 -9.56 22.69
CA GLY A 766 7.37 -10.04 23.73
C GLY A 766 8.83 -10.05 23.27
N ARG A 767 9.09 -10.45 22.01
CA ARG A 767 10.44 -10.36 21.42
C ARG A 767 10.90 -8.89 21.29
N ALA A 768 10.03 -7.99 20.86
CA ALA A 768 10.34 -6.57 20.76
C ALA A 768 10.62 -5.95 22.14
N GLN A 769 9.87 -6.34 23.18
CA GLN A 769 10.13 -5.90 24.55
C GLN A 769 11.50 -6.36 25.06
N ALA A 770 11.89 -7.61 24.77
CA ALA A 770 13.22 -8.10 25.08
C ALA A 770 14.31 -7.28 24.36
N VAL A 771 14.10 -6.96 23.08
CA VAL A 771 15.02 -6.09 22.32
C VAL A 771 15.09 -4.69 22.91
N ARG A 772 13.97 -4.07 23.28
CA ARG A 772 13.95 -2.75 23.95
C ARG A 772 14.75 -2.74 25.25
N ALA A 773 14.68 -3.83 26.03
CA ALA A 773 15.49 -3.97 27.24
C ALA A 773 16.98 -4.04 26.91
N LEU A 774 17.37 -4.81 25.88
CA LEU A 774 18.76 -4.92 25.43
C LEU A 774 19.30 -3.59 24.88
N LEU A 775 18.51 -2.88 24.07
CA LEU A 775 18.92 -1.60 23.47
C LEU A 775 19.12 -0.49 24.51
N ARG A 776 18.30 -0.45 25.58
CA ARG A 776 18.49 0.51 26.68
C ARG A 776 19.82 0.34 27.42
N GLY A 777 20.41 -0.86 27.38
CA GLY A 777 21.72 -1.15 27.97
C GLY A 777 22.91 -0.73 27.11
N LEU A 778 22.68 -0.24 25.88
CA LEU A 778 23.76 0.22 25.02
C LEU A 778 24.22 1.64 25.43
N PRO A 779 25.53 1.87 25.61
CA PRO A 779 26.03 3.24 25.80
C PRO A 779 25.70 4.07 24.56
N ALA A 780 25.22 5.31 24.76
CA ALA A 780 24.98 6.24 23.67
C ALA A 780 26.26 6.36 22.82
N THR A 781 26.19 5.88 21.57
CA THR A 781 27.34 5.86 20.68
C THR A 781 27.65 7.28 20.22
N ARG A 782 28.44 8.03 20.99
CA ARG A 782 29.15 9.20 20.45
C ARG A 782 30.07 8.69 19.36
N THR A 783 29.81 9.09 18.13
CA THR A 783 30.75 9.01 17.01
C THR A 783 32.09 9.59 17.52
N PRO A 784 33.23 8.90 17.36
CA PRO A 784 34.50 9.51 17.71
C PRO A 784 34.63 10.83 16.95
N GLN A 785 34.97 11.89 17.68
CA GLN A 785 35.31 13.19 17.12
C GLN A 785 36.35 12.98 16.00
N PRO A 786 36.26 13.70 14.87
CA PRO A 786 37.31 13.64 13.86
C PRO A 786 38.65 13.90 14.54
N ALA A 787 39.57 12.94 14.46
CA ALA A 787 40.96 13.19 14.81
C ALA A 787 41.42 14.29 13.87
N ALA A 788 41.70 15.47 14.45
CA ALA A 788 42.32 16.56 13.74
C ALA A 788 43.67 16.08 13.20
N ASP A 789 43.90 16.39 11.93
CA ASP A 789 45.17 16.50 11.21
C ASP A 789 46.37 15.70 11.73
N LEU A 790 46.79 14.72 10.93
CA LEU A 790 48.22 14.51 10.70
C LEU A 790 48.44 14.47 9.19
N ALA A 791 49.22 15.47 8.75
CA ALA A 791 49.72 15.70 7.40
C ALA A 791 50.51 14.51 6.84
#